data_AF-A0A6G0UKP5-F1
#
_entry.id   AF-A0A6G0UKP5-F1
#
_cell.length_a   1.000
_cell.length_b   1.000
_cell.length_c   1.000
_cell.angle_alpha   90.00
_cell.angle_beta   90.00
_cell.angle_gamma   90.00
#
_symmetry.space_group_name_H-M   'P 1'
#
loop_
_entity.id
_entity.type
_entity.pdbx_description
1 polymer ?
#
loop_
_entity_poly.entity_id
_entity_poly.type
_entity_poly.pdbx_seq_one_letter_code
_entity_poly.pdbx_strand_id
1 'polypeptide(L)'
;MAGGAVRDLMMGITPADVDLASDATPTQIKEVFEKEGVRMLHKKGEEHGTITCRINGTENFEITTLRVDVVCDGRRAEVKFTTDWELDAFRRDLTVNSLFCGLDGTIYDYTGGIEDINSRKIRFVGNAVSRIQEDYLRILRYFRFYGRIAEFPNQHDPENIKAIIENKKGMSNLSGERVWTELKRIVNGRFGPDVMKTMLEDCKLHEFIGLNPDSSNLDEFRRVFERAMKESGKADLQPCTVLSTLFSNEKDVLEFHKKCKISNEEKFLSLFIVETRQEASEKKGNLKYFQDLIMDEIYLKGSNDFESRRNRVIELLKYIDNYELIPEIEKWEQPKLPINGFNLKDAGIPGKNMKHVLQNLYILWRDSSLNILYTSRLGVTATSRKLLDQKTWSLSAASIVNSAPKSMQPYLRLMRADKPIGTWLLYWPCTWSISMAAAPGHFPDLYLLALFGTGAFLMRGAGCVVNDFWDKDFDKKVERTKLRPLASGELSNVQGMALLGGLLSTSLGILLQLNLLSIGLGFLSMIPVICYPLAKRFTYWPQSILGLTFNYGAIMGYTAVTGNLDLSVVLPLYASAFCWTMVYDTIYAHQDKDDDVLIGVKSTALRFGENTRLWLSGFSTAMISGLVITGLNVGQAWPYYLGVAASGVHLFWQIKTVDTENREDCGIVIGTLIKNVD
;
A
#
# COMPACT_ATOMS: atom_id res chain seq x y z
N MET A 1 21.01 -36.88 -19.34
CA MET A 1 20.67 -35.45 -19.11
C MET A 1 19.45 -35.08 -19.94
N ALA A 2 18.66 -34.13 -19.51
CA ALA A 2 17.44 -33.72 -20.20
C ALA A 2 17.29 -32.19 -20.31
N GLY A 3 16.56 -31.76 -21.32
CA GLY A 3 16.04 -30.41 -21.47
C GLY A 3 17.10 -29.31 -21.54
N GLY A 4 16.99 -28.32 -20.64
CA GLY A 4 17.77 -27.08 -20.73
C GLY A 4 19.28 -27.29 -20.63
N ALA A 5 19.73 -28.31 -19.90
CA ALA A 5 21.14 -28.65 -19.79
C ALA A 5 21.72 -29.12 -21.14
N VAL A 6 20.96 -29.92 -21.89
CA VAL A 6 21.37 -30.42 -23.22
C VAL A 6 21.49 -29.26 -24.20
N ARG A 7 20.49 -28.36 -24.21
CA ARG A 7 20.51 -27.14 -25.04
C ARG A 7 21.75 -26.29 -24.75
N ASP A 8 22.03 -26.03 -23.48
CA ASP A 8 23.17 -25.18 -23.10
C ASP A 8 24.49 -25.81 -23.56
N LEU A 9 24.68 -27.13 -23.37
CA LEU A 9 25.85 -27.85 -23.86
C LEU A 9 26.01 -27.74 -25.39
N MET A 10 24.92 -27.89 -26.15
CA MET A 10 24.95 -27.73 -27.61
C MET A 10 25.30 -26.30 -28.05
N MET A 11 24.98 -25.30 -27.23
CA MET A 11 25.34 -23.91 -27.46
C MET A 11 26.76 -23.56 -26.96
N GLY A 12 27.52 -24.53 -26.44
CA GLY A 12 28.84 -24.30 -25.84
C GLY A 12 28.79 -23.58 -24.49
N ILE A 13 27.65 -23.62 -23.81
CA ILE A 13 27.41 -22.99 -22.50
C ILE A 13 27.42 -24.07 -21.42
N THR A 14 28.19 -23.88 -20.36
CA THR A 14 28.14 -24.79 -19.20
C THR A 14 26.79 -24.63 -18.49
N PRO A 15 25.99 -25.70 -18.34
CA PRO A 15 24.71 -25.62 -17.65
C PRO A 15 24.91 -25.34 -16.16
N ALA A 16 24.07 -24.48 -15.59
CA ALA A 16 24.12 -24.15 -14.16
C ALA A 16 23.51 -25.26 -13.30
N ASP A 17 22.41 -25.85 -13.78
CA ASP A 17 21.70 -26.97 -13.14
C ASP A 17 21.57 -28.10 -14.16
N VAL A 18 21.84 -29.34 -13.73
CA VAL A 18 21.75 -30.53 -14.58
C VAL A 18 20.53 -31.35 -14.20
N ASP A 19 19.52 -31.30 -15.07
CA ASP A 19 18.33 -32.14 -14.96
C ASP A 19 18.61 -33.52 -15.55
N LEU A 20 18.34 -34.56 -14.75
CA LEU A 20 18.40 -35.95 -15.18
C LEU A 20 16.99 -36.50 -15.37
N ALA A 21 16.81 -37.30 -16.41
CA ALA A 21 15.58 -38.04 -16.66
C ALA A 21 15.88 -39.54 -16.61
N SER A 22 14.94 -40.33 -16.10
CA SER A 22 15.07 -41.79 -16.00
C SER A 22 13.72 -42.46 -16.18
N ASP A 23 13.73 -43.66 -16.74
CA ASP A 23 12.61 -44.60 -16.80
C ASP A 23 12.30 -45.27 -15.45
N ALA A 24 13.20 -45.17 -14.47
CA ALA A 24 12.97 -45.63 -13.12
C ALA A 24 11.91 -44.77 -12.41
N THR A 25 10.95 -45.43 -11.76
CA THR A 25 9.93 -44.77 -10.94
C THR A 25 10.53 -44.11 -9.70
N PRO A 26 9.84 -43.13 -9.08
CA PRO A 26 10.35 -42.50 -7.86
C PRO A 26 10.63 -43.52 -6.75
N THR A 27 9.79 -44.54 -6.61
CA THR A 27 10.00 -45.62 -5.63
C THR A 27 11.30 -46.39 -5.89
N GLN A 28 11.55 -46.77 -7.14
CA GLN A 28 12.79 -47.49 -7.51
C GLN A 28 14.04 -46.64 -7.29
N ILE A 29 13.99 -45.35 -7.64
CA ILE A 29 15.10 -44.42 -7.43
C ILE A 29 15.43 -44.32 -5.93
N LYS A 30 14.41 -44.22 -5.07
CA LYS A 30 14.60 -44.20 -3.62
C LYS A 30 15.24 -45.48 -3.10
N GLU A 31 14.72 -46.63 -3.51
CA GLU A 31 15.24 -47.93 -3.08
C GLU A 31 16.73 -48.07 -3.42
N VAL A 32 17.13 -47.63 -4.62
CA VAL A 32 18.54 -47.59 -5.02
C VAL A 32 19.35 -46.64 -4.12
N PHE A 33 18.87 -45.42 -3.88
CA PHE A 33 19.60 -44.47 -3.03
C PHE A 33 19.69 -44.88 -1.57
N GLU A 34 18.65 -45.48 -0.99
CA GLU A 34 18.67 -46.01 0.36
C GLU A 34 19.64 -47.18 0.47
N LYS A 35 19.64 -48.08 -0.52
CA LYS A 35 20.57 -49.22 -0.57
C LYS A 35 22.03 -48.76 -0.68
N GLU A 36 22.31 -47.75 -1.50
CA GLU A 36 23.67 -47.24 -1.74
C GLU A 36 24.08 -46.15 -0.73
N GLY A 37 23.25 -45.83 0.27
CA GLY A 37 23.54 -44.83 1.30
C GLY A 37 23.62 -43.39 0.77
N VAL A 38 22.97 -43.08 -0.36
CA VAL A 38 22.95 -41.76 -0.98
C VAL A 38 21.91 -40.87 -0.29
N ARG A 39 22.33 -39.66 0.09
CA ARG A 39 21.45 -38.71 0.77
C ARG A 39 20.44 -38.09 -0.21
N MET A 40 19.16 -38.25 0.09
CA MET A 40 18.06 -37.59 -0.63
C MET A 40 17.66 -36.26 0.04
N LEU A 41 17.24 -35.29 -0.77
CA LEU A 41 16.78 -33.96 -0.36
C LEU A 41 15.29 -33.80 -0.73
N HIS A 42 14.52 -33.15 0.16
CA HIS A 42 13.12 -32.75 -0.06
C HIS A 42 12.13 -33.88 -0.48
N LYS A 43 11.42 -34.47 0.49
CA LYS A 43 10.39 -35.52 0.27
C LYS A 43 9.09 -35.05 -0.43
N LYS A 44 9.00 -33.80 -0.89
CA LYS A 44 7.76 -33.25 -1.50
C LYS A 44 7.73 -33.30 -3.04
N GLY A 45 8.87 -33.47 -3.71
CA GLY A 45 8.94 -33.53 -5.19
C GLY A 45 8.38 -34.83 -5.79
N GLU A 46 8.12 -35.82 -4.95
CA GLU A 46 7.71 -37.17 -5.31
C GLU A 46 6.35 -37.22 -6.02
N GLU A 47 5.42 -36.37 -5.60
CA GLU A 47 4.08 -36.24 -6.21
C GLU A 47 4.17 -35.80 -7.69
N HIS A 48 5.29 -35.18 -8.08
CA HIS A 48 5.57 -34.76 -9.45
C HIS A 48 6.60 -35.64 -10.16
N GLY A 49 7.06 -36.72 -9.51
CA GLY A 49 8.02 -37.66 -10.06
C GLY A 49 9.48 -37.22 -10.02
N THR A 50 9.84 -36.22 -9.21
CA THR A 50 11.22 -35.73 -9.10
C THR A 50 11.81 -36.06 -7.74
N ILE A 51 13.01 -36.65 -7.75
CA ILE A 51 13.83 -36.93 -6.57
C ILE A 51 15.14 -36.17 -6.69
N THR A 52 15.45 -35.38 -5.66
CA THR A 52 16.73 -34.69 -5.56
C THR A 52 17.68 -35.50 -4.67
N CYS A 53 18.87 -35.82 -5.17
CA CYS A 53 19.91 -36.45 -4.37
C CYS A 53 21.13 -35.54 -4.23
N ARG A 54 21.96 -35.79 -3.21
CA ARG A 54 23.24 -35.11 -2.99
C ARG A 54 24.38 -36.11 -3.03
N ILE A 55 25.25 -35.98 -4.02
CA ILE A 55 26.40 -36.86 -4.23
C ILE A 55 27.67 -36.15 -3.71
N ASN A 56 28.55 -36.89 -3.04
CA ASN A 56 29.82 -36.42 -2.47
C ASN A 56 29.71 -35.22 -1.50
N GLY A 57 28.51 -34.96 -0.98
CA GLY A 57 28.28 -33.85 -0.05
C GLY A 57 28.35 -32.45 -0.68
N THR A 58 28.57 -32.31 -1.99
CA THR A 58 28.81 -31.01 -2.65
C THR A 58 27.73 -30.67 -3.67
N GLU A 59 27.30 -31.61 -4.50
CA GLU A 59 26.42 -31.34 -5.65
C GLU A 59 25.05 -32.00 -5.50
N ASN A 60 24.02 -31.28 -5.93
CA ASN A 60 22.65 -31.77 -5.96
C ASN A 60 22.27 -32.13 -7.39
N PHE A 61 21.61 -33.28 -7.57
CA PHE A 61 21.08 -33.72 -8.86
C PHE A 61 19.57 -33.91 -8.75
N GLU A 62 18.83 -33.34 -9.69
CA GLU A 62 17.39 -33.56 -9.81
C GLU A 62 17.14 -34.66 -10.86
N ILE A 63 16.58 -35.78 -10.40
CA ILE A 63 16.24 -36.91 -11.26
C ILE A 63 14.73 -37.01 -11.35
N THR A 64 14.21 -36.86 -12.56
CA THR A 64 12.79 -36.87 -12.84
C THR A 64 12.41 -38.12 -13.63
N THR A 65 11.46 -38.89 -13.13
CA THR A 65 10.88 -40.01 -13.86
C THR A 65 10.16 -39.52 -15.11
N LEU A 66 10.37 -40.19 -16.24
CA LEU A 66 9.65 -39.90 -17.49
C LEU A 66 8.14 -39.98 -17.26
N ARG A 67 7.39 -39.02 -17.82
CA ARG A 67 5.96 -38.90 -17.55
C ARG A 67 5.18 -38.33 -18.73
N VAL A 68 3.87 -38.51 -18.67
CA VAL A 68 2.87 -37.91 -19.56
C VAL A 68 1.84 -37.20 -18.68
N ASP A 69 1.43 -36.00 -19.07
CA ASP A 69 0.42 -35.22 -18.35
C ASP A 69 -0.99 -35.66 -18.83
N VAL A 70 -1.84 -36.16 -17.93
CA VAL A 70 -3.16 -36.75 -18.25
C VAL A 70 -4.29 -35.71 -18.21
N VAL A 71 -4.22 -34.76 -17.27
CA VAL A 71 -5.13 -33.61 -17.18
C VAL A 71 -4.28 -32.38 -16.88
N CYS A 72 -4.36 -31.36 -17.73
CA CYS A 72 -3.66 -30.09 -17.54
C CYS A 72 -4.65 -29.02 -17.09
N ASP A 73 -4.71 -28.72 -15.79
CA ASP A 73 -5.37 -27.50 -15.28
C ASP A 73 -4.35 -26.64 -14.52
N GLY A 74 -3.58 -25.87 -15.29
CA GLY A 74 -2.60 -24.91 -14.79
C GLY A 74 -1.51 -25.53 -13.91
N ARG A 75 -1.70 -25.51 -12.58
CA ARG A 75 -0.70 -25.98 -11.59
C ARG A 75 -0.84 -27.47 -11.26
N ARG A 76 -2.00 -28.09 -11.52
CA ARG A 76 -2.26 -29.49 -11.21
C ARG A 76 -2.25 -30.29 -12.50
N ALA A 77 -1.12 -30.93 -12.78
CA ALA A 77 -1.02 -31.98 -13.77
C ALA A 77 -1.12 -33.33 -13.03
N GLU A 78 -2.12 -34.14 -13.36
CA GLU A 78 -2.08 -35.55 -12.98
C GLU A 78 -1.08 -36.25 -13.91
N VAL A 79 0.01 -36.75 -13.33
CA VAL A 79 1.14 -37.31 -14.07
C VAL A 79 1.02 -38.83 -14.12
N LYS A 80 1.19 -39.40 -15.32
CA LYS A 80 1.36 -40.84 -15.51
C LYS A 80 2.80 -41.13 -15.90
N PHE A 81 3.50 -41.93 -15.10
CA PHE A 81 4.87 -42.34 -15.42
C PHE A 81 4.88 -43.23 -16.67
N THR A 82 5.92 -43.06 -17.48
CA THR A 82 6.16 -43.84 -18.70
C THR A 82 7.62 -44.28 -18.75
N THR A 83 7.96 -45.21 -19.62
CA THR A 83 9.35 -45.56 -19.97
C THR A 83 9.70 -45.09 -21.38
N ASP A 84 8.76 -44.43 -22.05
CA ASP A 84 8.88 -43.92 -23.41
C ASP A 84 9.41 -42.47 -23.41
N TRP A 85 10.63 -42.31 -23.91
CA TRP A 85 11.32 -41.02 -24.02
C TRP A 85 10.67 -40.08 -25.03
N GLU A 86 10.07 -40.62 -26.09
CA GLU A 86 9.39 -39.83 -27.11
C GLU A 86 8.15 -39.17 -26.50
N LEU A 87 7.35 -39.92 -25.74
CA LEU A 87 6.19 -39.37 -25.03
C LEU A 87 6.58 -38.28 -24.02
N ASP A 88 7.70 -38.44 -23.31
CA ASP A 88 8.22 -37.40 -22.41
C ASP A 88 8.70 -36.15 -23.18
N ALA A 89 9.28 -36.33 -24.37
CA ALA A 89 9.67 -35.22 -25.23
C ALA A 89 8.45 -34.39 -25.66
N PHE A 90 7.36 -35.06 -26.06
CA PHE A 90 6.18 -34.41 -26.62
C PHE A 90 5.33 -33.62 -25.62
N ARG A 91 5.47 -33.87 -24.30
CA ARG A 91 4.81 -33.08 -23.23
C ARG A 91 5.56 -31.78 -22.87
N ARG A 92 6.79 -31.61 -23.35
CA ARG A 92 7.60 -30.43 -23.03
C ARG A 92 7.14 -29.23 -23.84
N ASP A 93 7.57 -28.05 -23.39
CA ASP A 93 7.08 -26.79 -23.94
C ASP A 93 7.69 -26.45 -25.30
N LEU A 94 9.02 -26.46 -25.40
CA LEU A 94 9.76 -26.02 -26.57
C LEU A 94 10.66 -27.13 -27.10
N THR A 95 10.81 -27.19 -28.42
CA THR A 95 11.65 -28.18 -29.14
C THR A 95 13.10 -28.17 -28.63
N VAL A 96 13.65 -26.97 -28.40
CA VAL A 96 14.99 -26.77 -27.85
C VAL A 96 15.14 -27.27 -26.41
N ASN A 97 14.04 -27.56 -25.70
CA ASN A 97 14.02 -28.06 -24.32
C ASN A 97 13.50 -29.51 -24.19
N SER A 98 13.24 -30.17 -25.32
CA SER A 98 12.78 -31.57 -25.39
C SER A 98 13.87 -32.56 -25.82
N LEU A 99 15.12 -32.12 -25.77
CA LEU A 99 16.29 -32.95 -26.07
C LEU A 99 16.74 -33.77 -24.86
N PHE A 100 17.32 -34.93 -25.14
CA PHE A 100 18.01 -35.76 -24.16
C PHE A 100 19.44 -36.03 -24.61
N CYS A 101 20.34 -36.23 -23.64
CA CYS A 101 21.73 -36.59 -23.92
C CYS A 101 22.14 -37.76 -23.02
N GLY A 102 22.57 -38.86 -23.65
CA GLY A 102 23.17 -40.01 -23.01
C GLY A 102 24.52 -39.66 -22.38
N LEU A 103 24.98 -40.47 -21.42
CA LEU A 103 26.29 -40.27 -20.78
C LEU A 103 27.46 -40.53 -21.73
N ASP A 104 27.20 -41.23 -22.83
CA ASP A 104 28.11 -41.44 -23.96
C ASP A 104 28.20 -40.22 -24.91
N GLY A 105 27.39 -39.19 -24.69
CA GLY A 105 27.30 -38.00 -25.53
C GLY A 105 26.29 -38.10 -26.66
N THR A 106 25.58 -39.22 -26.81
CA THR A 106 24.54 -39.36 -27.85
C THR A 106 23.37 -38.43 -27.55
N ILE A 107 22.95 -37.62 -28.53
CA ILE A 107 21.79 -36.72 -28.41
C ILE A 107 20.57 -37.37 -29.04
N TYR A 108 19.46 -37.40 -28.29
CA TYR A 108 18.16 -37.88 -28.74
C TYR A 108 17.23 -36.69 -28.94
N ASP A 109 16.67 -36.59 -30.15
CA ASP A 109 15.75 -35.53 -30.56
C ASP A 109 14.54 -36.13 -31.27
N TYR A 110 13.38 -36.00 -30.65
CA TYR A 110 12.11 -36.49 -31.17
C TYR A 110 11.24 -35.36 -31.77
N THR A 111 11.68 -34.11 -31.66
CA THR A 111 10.84 -32.92 -31.85
C THR A 111 11.45 -31.88 -32.79
N GLY A 112 12.64 -32.12 -33.32
CA GLY A 112 13.37 -31.19 -34.19
C GLY A 112 14.13 -30.09 -33.43
N GLY A 113 14.42 -30.29 -32.14
CA GLY A 113 15.14 -29.32 -31.32
C GLY A 113 16.57 -29.03 -31.78
N ILE A 114 17.27 -29.98 -32.39
CA ILE A 114 18.63 -29.79 -32.91
C ILE A 114 18.63 -28.77 -34.06
N GLU A 115 17.70 -28.90 -35.00
CA GLU A 115 17.55 -27.97 -36.13
C GLU A 115 17.17 -26.58 -35.63
N ASP A 116 16.26 -26.48 -34.66
CA ASP A 116 15.85 -25.21 -34.07
C ASP A 116 16.98 -24.52 -33.30
N ILE A 117 17.83 -25.26 -32.58
CA ILE A 117 19.04 -24.71 -31.94
C ILE A 117 20.02 -24.17 -33.01
N ASN A 118 20.29 -24.97 -34.05
CA ASN A 118 21.23 -24.60 -35.12
C ASN A 118 20.75 -23.37 -35.91
N SER A 119 19.44 -23.31 -36.18
CA SER A 119 18.80 -22.20 -36.89
C SER A 119 18.40 -21.03 -35.99
N ARG A 120 18.70 -21.10 -34.68
CA ARG A 120 18.43 -20.07 -33.67
C ARG A 120 16.93 -19.71 -33.56
N LYS A 121 16.05 -20.70 -33.74
CA LYS A 121 14.60 -20.55 -33.68
C LYS A 121 14.03 -21.11 -32.38
N ILE A 122 12.95 -20.48 -31.91
CA ILE A 122 12.17 -20.96 -30.77
C ILE A 122 10.82 -21.43 -31.28
N ARG A 123 10.53 -22.73 -31.14
CA ARG A 123 9.25 -23.33 -31.50
C ARG A 123 8.66 -24.14 -30.36
N PHE A 124 7.33 -24.14 -30.28
CA PHE A 124 6.60 -25.04 -29.39
C PHE A 124 6.64 -26.46 -29.93
N VAL A 125 6.64 -27.43 -29.02
CA VAL A 125 6.50 -28.83 -29.42
C VAL A 125 5.07 -29.06 -29.90
N GLY A 126 4.89 -29.41 -31.17
CA GLY A 126 3.55 -29.58 -31.76
C GLY A 126 2.84 -28.25 -32.00
N ASN A 127 1.58 -28.12 -31.59
CA ASN A 127 0.78 -26.91 -31.83
C ASN A 127 0.96 -25.86 -30.72
N ALA A 128 1.37 -24.65 -31.09
CA ALA A 128 1.63 -23.54 -30.16
C ALA A 128 0.41 -23.16 -29.29
N VAL A 129 -0.80 -23.12 -29.87
CA VAL A 129 -2.03 -22.76 -29.14
C VAL A 129 -2.32 -23.79 -28.06
N SER A 130 -2.31 -25.09 -28.42
CA SER A 130 -2.53 -26.16 -27.45
C SER A 130 -1.50 -26.11 -26.31
N ARG A 131 -0.22 -25.91 -26.65
CA ARG A 131 0.83 -25.81 -25.63
C ARG A 131 0.67 -24.60 -24.72
N ILE A 132 0.23 -23.45 -25.23
CA ILE A 132 -0.03 -22.28 -24.38
C ILE A 132 -1.23 -22.52 -23.46
N GLN A 133 -2.29 -23.18 -23.95
CA GLN A 133 -3.50 -23.43 -23.17
C GLN A 133 -3.28 -24.43 -22.02
N GLU A 134 -2.35 -25.38 -22.18
CA GLU A 134 -1.93 -26.29 -21.11
C GLU A 134 -1.31 -25.55 -19.91
N ASP A 135 -0.48 -24.53 -20.18
CA ASP A 135 0.09 -23.65 -19.16
C ASP A 135 0.45 -22.29 -19.75
N TYR A 136 -0.36 -21.27 -19.45
CA TYR A 136 -0.18 -19.91 -19.98
C TYR A 136 1.17 -19.28 -19.58
N LEU A 137 1.89 -19.80 -18.58
CA LEU A 137 3.25 -19.36 -18.26
C LEU A 137 4.22 -19.59 -19.44
N ARG A 138 3.92 -20.52 -20.34
CA ARG A 138 4.71 -20.83 -21.53
C ARG A 138 4.84 -19.64 -22.48
N ILE A 139 3.92 -18.66 -22.43
CA ILE A 139 4.07 -17.36 -23.12
C ILE A 139 5.33 -16.64 -22.65
N LEU A 140 5.52 -16.48 -21.34
CA LEU A 140 6.71 -15.81 -20.80
C LEU A 140 7.97 -16.63 -21.03
N ARG A 141 7.87 -17.97 -20.97
CA ARG A 141 9.00 -18.86 -21.27
C ARG A 141 9.47 -18.74 -22.71
N TYR A 142 8.55 -18.59 -23.68
CA TYR A 142 8.91 -18.29 -25.07
C TYR A 142 9.79 -17.04 -25.16
N PHE A 143 9.36 -15.92 -24.56
CA PHE A 143 10.14 -14.67 -24.56
C PHE A 143 11.49 -14.80 -23.86
N ARG A 144 11.53 -15.48 -22.71
CA ARG A 144 12.79 -15.76 -22.01
C ARG A 144 13.78 -16.52 -22.90
N PHE A 145 13.31 -17.59 -23.54
CA PHE A 145 14.18 -18.42 -24.38
C PHE A 145 14.53 -17.76 -25.69
N TYR A 146 13.65 -16.92 -26.23
CA TYR A 146 13.95 -16.08 -27.37
C TYR A 146 15.19 -15.21 -27.10
N GLY A 147 15.19 -14.46 -25.99
CA GLY A 147 16.35 -13.66 -25.59
C GLY A 147 17.63 -14.48 -25.39
N ARG A 148 17.51 -15.76 -25.00
CA ARG A 148 18.67 -16.65 -24.78
C ARG A 148 19.26 -17.21 -26.09
N ILE A 149 18.43 -17.63 -27.03
CA ILE A 149 18.86 -18.41 -28.21
C ILE A 149 18.92 -17.57 -29.47
N ALA A 150 17.94 -16.68 -29.70
CA ALA A 150 17.76 -16.01 -30.98
C ALA A 150 19.01 -15.27 -31.44
N GLU A 151 19.23 -15.21 -32.74
CA GLU A 151 20.35 -14.48 -33.30
C GLU A 151 20.08 -12.97 -33.33
N PHE A 152 18.85 -12.58 -33.68
CA PHE A 152 18.40 -11.21 -33.82
C PHE A 152 17.25 -10.89 -32.86
N PRO A 153 17.10 -9.63 -32.42
CA PRO A 153 16.11 -9.25 -31.41
C PRO A 153 14.65 -9.25 -31.89
N ASN A 154 14.39 -9.09 -33.20
CA ASN A 154 13.06 -8.80 -33.74
C ASN A 154 12.61 -9.77 -34.85
N GLN A 155 13.09 -11.02 -34.80
CA GLN A 155 12.73 -12.08 -35.76
C GLN A 155 11.89 -13.17 -35.07
N HIS A 156 10.79 -12.76 -34.46
CA HIS A 156 9.86 -13.71 -33.85
C HIS A 156 9.09 -14.45 -34.93
N ASP A 157 8.76 -15.72 -34.67
CA ASP A 157 7.89 -16.49 -35.56
C ASP A 157 6.46 -15.88 -35.52
N PRO A 158 5.91 -15.42 -36.66
CA PRO A 158 4.57 -14.83 -36.69
C PRO A 158 3.47 -15.76 -36.15
N GLU A 159 3.61 -17.08 -36.34
CA GLU A 159 2.62 -18.04 -35.84
C GLU A 159 2.64 -18.11 -34.31
N ASN A 160 3.82 -18.06 -33.70
CA ASN A 160 3.97 -18.04 -32.25
C ASN A 160 3.42 -16.74 -31.66
N ILE A 161 3.71 -15.59 -32.27
CA ILE A 161 3.18 -14.30 -31.82
C ILE A 161 1.66 -14.27 -31.92
N LYS A 162 1.09 -14.79 -33.01
CA LYS A 162 -0.35 -14.92 -33.17
C LYS A 162 -0.97 -15.80 -32.08
N ALA A 163 -0.40 -16.98 -31.84
CA ALA A 163 -0.86 -17.90 -30.80
C ALA A 163 -0.81 -17.25 -29.40
N ILE A 164 0.23 -16.46 -29.10
CA ILE A 164 0.35 -15.70 -27.86
C ILE A 164 -0.76 -14.65 -27.74
N ILE A 165 -0.99 -13.84 -28.79
CA ILE A 165 -2.01 -12.78 -28.78
C ILE A 165 -3.41 -13.36 -28.56
N GLU A 166 -3.73 -14.49 -29.19
CA GLU A 166 -5.02 -15.16 -29.07
C GLU A 166 -5.26 -15.75 -27.67
N ASN A 167 -4.20 -16.13 -26.95
CA ASN A 167 -4.30 -16.86 -25.67
C ASN A 167 -3.86 -16.05 -24.43
N LYS A 168 -3.37 -14.82 -24.60
CA LYS A 168 -2.85 -13.98 -23.49
C LYS A 168 -3.83 -13.78 -22.33
N LYS A 169 -5.14 -13.78 -22.56
CA LYS A 169 -6.16 -13.61 -21.52
C LYS A 169 -6.05 -14.66 -20.41
N GLY A 170 -5.61 -15.88 -20.75
CA GLY A 170 -5.39 -16.96 -19.78
C GLY A 170 -4.27 -16.69 -18.78
N MET A 171 -3.37 -15.73 -19.06
CA MET A 171 -2.34 -15.30 -18.12
C MET A 171 -2.92 -14.68 -16.84
N SER A 172 -4.18 -14.21 -16.87
CA SER A 172 -4.87 -13.65 -15.69
C SER A 172 -4.92 -14.62 -14.50
N ASN A 173 -4.91 -15.93 -14.78
CA ASN A 173 -5.02 -17.00 -13.80
C ASN A 173 -3.65 -17.46 -13.25
N LEU A 174 -2.54 -16.90 -13.74
CA LEU A 174 -1.20 -17.26 -13.29
C LEU A 174 -0.91 -16.66 -11.91
N SER A 175 -0.20 -17.42 -11.06
CA SER A 175 0.32 -16.90 -9.80
C SER A 175 1.43 -15.86 -10.07
N GLY A 176 1.39 -14.75 -9.33
CA GLY A 176 2.36 -13.66 -9.46
C GLY A 176 3.82 -14.11 -9.36
N GLU A 177 4.13 -15.01 -8.43
CA GLU A 177 5.49 -15.49 -8.17
C GLU A 177 6.09 -16.21 -9.39
N ARG A 178 5.27 -16.97 -10.12
CA ARG A 178 5.67 -17.66 -11.37
C ARG A 178 5.93 -16.65 -12.48
N VAL A 179 5.04 -15.66 -12.63
CA VAL A 179 5.21 -14.55 -13.58
C VAL A 179 6.51 -13.81 -13.28
N TRP A 180 6.75 -13.46 -12.02
CA TRP A 180 7.95 -12.76 -11.59
C TRP A 180 9.24 -13.53 -11.86
N THR A 181 9.22 -14.84 -11.62
CA THR A 181 10.39 -15.70 -11.87
C THR A 181 10.82 -15.69 -13.33
N GLU A 182 9.86 -15.73 -14.26
CA GLU A 182 10.14 -15.64 -15.69
C GLU A 182 10.54 -14.21 -16.09
N LEU A 183 9.81 -13.20 -15.61
CA LEU A 183 10.07 -11.80 -15.94
C LEU A 183 11.48 -11.34 -15.53
N LYS A 184 11.97 -11.76 -14.35
CA LYS A 184 13.36 -11.49 -13.92
C LYS A 184 14.40 -11.94 -14.92
N ARG A 185 14.19 -13.11 -15.53
CA ARG A 185 15.12 -13.69 -16.51
C ARG A 185 15.00 -13.01 -17.88
N ILE A 186 13.82 -12.47 -18.20
CA ILE A 186 13.58 -11.71 -19.43
C ILE A 186 14.26 -10.35 -19.37
N VAL A 187 14.01 -9.56 -18.31
CA VAL A 187 14.49 -8.17 -18.23
C VAL A 187 16.01 -8.06 -18.14
N ASN A 188 16.69 -9.04 -17.54
CA ASN A 188 18.15 -9.13 -17.50
C ASN A 188 18.73 -10.02 -18.62
N GLY A 189 17.87 -10.57 -19.48
CA GLY A 189 18.27 -11.43 -20.58
C GLY A 189 18.90 -10.65 -21.73
N ARG A 190 19.60 -11.36 -22.62
CA ARG A 190 20.03 -10.79 -23.90
C ARG A 190 18.77 -10.35 -24.68
N PHE A 191 18.87 -9.17 -25.30
CA PHE A 191 17.74 -8.49 -25.96
C PHE A 191 16.58 -8.09 -25.02
N GLY A 192 16.82 -7.93 -23.72
CA GLY A 192 15.80 -7.53 -22.75
C GLY A 192 14.89 -6.38 -23.23
N PRO A 193 15.42 -5.24 -23.70
CA PRO A 193 14.60 -4.14 -24.20
C PRO A 193 13.73 -4.49 -25.42
N ASP A 194 14.27 -5.24 -26.37
CA ASP A 194 13.55 -5.64 -27.59
C ASP A 194 12.46 -6.67 -27.28
N VAL A 195 12.78 -7.66 -26.45
CA VAL A 195 11.81 -8.67 -25.98
C VAL A 195 10.69 -8.02 -25.18
N MET A 196 11.02 -7.09 -24.27
CA MET A 196 10.02 -6.32 -23.53
C MET A 196 9.17 -5.47 -24.46
N LYS A 197 9.76 -4.85 -25.49
CA LYS A 197 9.02 -4.10 -26.50
C LYS A 197 8.00 -4.99 -27.22
N THR A 198 8.38 -6.16 -27.71
CA THR A 198 7.42 -7.08 -28.35
C THR A 198 6.34 -7.56 -27.38
N MET A 199 6.70 -7.89 -26.13
CA MET A 199 5.71 -8.28 -25.11
C MET A 199 4.68 -7.18 -24.85
N LEU A 200 5.13 -5.94 -24.75
CA LEU A 200 4.31 -4.81 -24.34
C LEU A 200 3.58 -4.16 -25.51
N GLU A 201 4.24 -3.90 -26.62
CA GLU A 201 3.67 -3.21 -27.77
C GLU A 201 2.94 -4.14 -28.72
N ASP A 202 3.54 -5.27 -29.11
CA ASP A 202 2.97 -6.17 -30.11
C ASP A 202 1.94 -7.12 -29.48
N CYS A 203 2.29 -7.72 -28.34
CA CYS A 203 1.41 -8.68 -27.66
C CYS A 203 0.43 -8.02 -26.67
N LYS A 204 0.67 -6.78 -26.26
CA LYS A 204 -0.11 -6.04 -25.25
C LYS A 204 -0.25 -6.81 -23.94
N LEU A 205 0.87 -7.21 -23.34
CA LEU A 205 0.89 -8.02 -22.12
C LEU A 205 0.88 -7.22 -20.80
N HIS A 206 0.91 -5.88 -20.85
CA HIS A 206 0.98 -4.96 -19.70
C HIS A 206 0.13 -5.40 -18.49
N GLU A 207 -1.19 -5.53 -18.69
CA GLU A 207 -2.17 -5.85 -17.63
C GLU A 207 -1.92 -7.21 -16.96
N PHE A 208 -1.36 -8.17 -17.69
CA PHE A 208 -1.14 -9.52 -17.18
C PHE A 208 0.11 -9.64 -16.32
N ILE A 209 1.07 -8.72 -16.51
CA ILE A 209 2.32 -8.66 -15.76
C ILE A 209 2.39 -7.47 -14.80
N GLY A 210 1.27 -6.78 -14.58
CA GLY A 210 1.14 -5.71 -13.58
C GLY A 210 1.86 -4.42 -13.97
N LEU A 211 1.99 -4.15 -15.28
CA LEU A 211 2.52 -2.90 -15.80
C LEU A 211 1.39 -2.06 -16.38
N ASN A 212 1.53 -0.74 -16.29
CA ASN A 212 0.56 0.20 -16.85
C ASN A 212 1.01 0.62 -18.27
N PRO A 213 0.17 0.46 -19.30
CA PRO A 213 0.52 0.77 -20.68
C PRO A 213 0.80 2.26 -20.93
N ASP A 214 0.17 3.16 -20.19
CA ASP A 214 0.30 4.61 -20.40
C ASP A 214 1.56 5.19 -19.74
N SER A 215 2.13 4.47 -18.76
CA SER A 215 3.28 4.92 -17.97
C SER A 215 4.60 4.24 -18.35
N SER A 216 4.57 3.16 -19.12
CA SER A 216 5.73 2.32 -19.40
C SER A 216 6.71 2.99 -20.38
N ASN A 217 7.82 3.53 -19.87
CA ASN A 217 8.84 4.16 -20.71
C ASN A 217 9.90 3.16 -21.21
N LEU A 218 9.61 2.55 -22.37
CA LEU A 218 10.50 1.58 -23.02
C LEU A 218 11.80 2.19 -23.56
N ASP A 219 11.82 3.48 -23.89
CA ASP A 219 13.04 4.17 -24.35
C ASP A 219 14.04 4.34 -23.20
N GLU A 220 13.55 4.71 -22.01
CA GLU A 220 14.37 4.78 -20.80
C GLU A 220 14.83 3.38 -20.37
N PHE A 221 13.95 2.36 -20.46
CA PHE A 221 14.35 0.96 -20.24
C PHE A 221 15.54 0.59 -21.10
N ARG A 222 15.47 0.85 -22.41
CA ARG A 222 16.54 0.55 -23.36
C ARG A 222 17.83 1.29 -22.98
N ARG A 223 17.73 2.58 -22.69
CA ARG A 223 18.87 3.43 -22.33
C ARG A 223 19.61 2.92 -21.09
N VAL A 224 18.87 2.63 -20.01
CA VAL A 224 19.44 2.12 -18.76
C VAL A 224 20.07 0.74 -18.97
N PHE A 225 19.39 -0.14 -19.70
CA PHE A 225 19.89 -1.48 -20.01
C PHE A 225 21.19 -1.44 -20.83
N GLU A 226 21.23 -0.65 -21.91
CA GLU A 226 22.41 -0.54 -22.78
C GLU A 226 23.62 0.07 -22.06
N ARG A 227 23.40 1.04 -21.18
CA ARG A 227 24.45 1.62 -20.32
C ARG A 227 25.07 0.57 -19.42
N ALA A 228 24.25 -0.20 -18.70
CA ALA A 228 24.76 -1.26 -17.84
C ALA A 228 25.48 -2.36 -18.62
N MET A 229 24.99 -2.71 -19.81
CA MET A 229 25.69 -3.64 -20.71
C MET A 229 27.07 -3.13 -21.12
N LYS A 230 27.22 -1.82 -21.38
CA LYS A 230 28.48 -1.21 -21.83
C LYS A 230 29.56 -1.28 -20.75
N GLU A 231 29.21 -1.05 -19.49
CA GLU A 231 30.18 -0.98 -18.40
C GLU A 231 30.68 -2.37 -17.95
N SER A 232 29.77 -3.33 -17.76
CA SER A 232 30.11 -4.66 -17.21
C SER A 232 30.18 -5.79 -18.25
N GLY A 233 29.89 -5.51 -19.52
CA GLY A 233 29.79 -6.54 -20.58
C GLY A 233 28.59 -7.49 -20.43
N LYS A 234 27.82 -7.34 -19.34
CA LYS A 234 26.55 -8.00 -18.99
C LYS A 234 25.69 -7.00 -18.25
N ALA A 235 24.37 -7.15 -18.27
CA ALA A 235 23.47 -6.30 -17.49
C ALA A 235 23.60 -6.64 -15.99
N ASP A 236 24.57 -6.00 -15.31
CA ASP A 236 24.76 -6.11 -13.86
C ASP A 236 23.79 -5.18 -13.10
N LEU A 237 22.50 -5.32 -13.40
CA LEU A 237 21.42 -4.61 -12.75
C LEU A 237 20.52 -5.61 -12.05
N GLN A 238 20.00 -5.24 -10.89
CA GLN A 238 18.88 -6.00 -10.33
C GLN A 238 17.66 -5.85 -11.25
N PRO A 239 16.85 -6.91 -11.43
CA PRO A 239 15.67 -6.85 -12.31
C PRO A 239 14.71 -5.69 -12.00
N CYS A 240 14.57 -5.35 -10.72
CA CYS A 240 13.74 -4.24 -10.27
C CYS A 240 14.32 -2.86 -10.61
N THR A 241 15.65 -2.74 -10.71
CA THR A 241 16.31 -1.51 -11.14
C THR A 241 15.94 -1.19 -12.58
N VAL A 242 16.01 -2.18 -13.47
CA VAL A 242 15.60 -2.00 -14.87
C VAL A 242 14.09 -1.78 -14.97
N LEU A 243 13.27 -2.56 -14.27
CA LEU A 243 11.81 -2.39 -14.32
C LEU A 243 11.34 -1.05 -13.76
N SER A 244 12.11 -0.40 -12.89
CA SER A 244 11.77 0.91 -12.37
C SER A 244 11.64 1.99 -13.46
N THR A 245 12.26 1.78 -14.64
CA THR A 245 12.08 2.68 -15.79
C THR A 245 10.65 2.63 -16.36
N LEU A 246 9.90 1.55 -16.11
CA LEU A 246 8.52 1.36 -16.58
C LEU A 246 7.48 1.88 -15.59
N PHE A 247 7.90 2.35 -14.42
CA PHE A 247 7.04 2.95 -13.42
C PHE A 247 7.15 4.48 -13.49
N SER A 248 6.03 5.18 -13.55
CA SER A 248 5.99 6.65 -13.50
C SER A 248 5.90 7.15 -12.07
N ASN A 249 5.23 6.40 -11.19
CA ASN A 249 4.98 6.79 -9.81
C ASN A 249 4.92 5.58 -8.86
N GLU A 250 4.77 5.83 -7.57
CA GLU A 250 4.68 4.79 -6.53
C GLU A 250 3.48 3.83 -6.73
N LYS A 251 2.35 4.30 -7.26
CA LYS A 251 1.17 3.45 -7.47
C LYS A 251 1.49 2.33 -8.47
N ASP A 252 2.22 2.62 -9.54
CA ASP A 252 2.62 1.62 -10.54
C ASP A 252 3.47 0.51 -9.89
N VAL A 253 4.38 0.87 -8.96
CA VAL A 253 5.20 -0.09 -8.21
C VAL A 253 4.33 -0.98 -7.32
N LEU A 254 3.36 -0.38 -6.62
CA LEU A 254 2.47 -1.10 -5.71
C LEU A 254 1.53 -2.05 -6.47
N GLU A 255 1.04 -1.64 -7.64
CA GLU A 255 0.23 -2.49 -8.53
C GLU A 255 1.05 -3.66 -9.08
N PHE A 256 2.27 -3.40 -9.55
CA PHE A 256 3.19 -4.44 -9.98
C PHE A 256 3.48 -5.43 -8.85
N HIS A 257 3.74 -4.95 -7.63
CA HIS A 257 3.94 -5.82 -6.46
C HIS A 257 2.69 -6.64 -6.12
N LYS A 258 1.49 -6.04 -6.22
CA LYS A 258 0.21 -6.74 -5.98
C LYS A 258 0.03 -7.90 -6.96
N LYS A 259 0.39 -7.71 -8.22
CA LYS A 259 0.24 -8.71 -9.31
C LYS A 259 1.36 -9.75 -9.33
N CYS A 260 2.61 -9.33 -9.28
CA CYS A 260 3.79 -10.19 -9.43
C CYS A 260 4.35 -10.74 -8.11
N LYS A 261 3.86 -10.26 -6.96
CA LYS A 261 4.25 -10.76 -5.62
C LYS A 261 5.76 -10.73 -5.38
N ILE A 262 6.42 -9.67 -5.87
CA ILE A 262 7.86 -9.45 -5.64
C ILE A 262 8.17 -9.33 -4.14
N SER A 263 9.40 -9.62 -3.73
CA SER A 263 9.81 -9.51 -2.33
C SER A 263 9.72 -8.06 -1.82
N ASN A 264 9.66 -7.88 -0.49
CA ASN A 264 9.67 -6.54 0.08
C ASN A 264 10.94 -5.76 -0.28
N GLU A 265 12.09 -6.42 -0.38
CA GLU A 265 13.34 -5.74 -0.75
C GLU A 265 13.29 -5.26 -2.20
N GLU A 266 12.84 -6.10 -3.14
CA GLU A 266 12.59 -5.74 -4.54
C GLU A 266 11.59 -4.57 -4.66
N LYS A 267 10.49 -4.61 -3.90
CA LYS A 267 9.49 -3.53 -3.86
C LYS A 267 10.09 -2.21 -3.38
N PHE A 268 10.81 -2.22 -2.26
CA PHE A 268 11.38 -1.02 -1.69
C PHE A 268 12.51 -0.45 -2.53
N LEU A 269 13.29 -1.29 -3.23
CA LEU A 269 14.25 -0.82 -4.23
C LEU A 269 13.55 -0.06 -5.36
N SER A 270 12.48 -0.62 -5.93
CA SER A 270 11.72 0.06 -6.99
C SER A 270 11.12 1.39 -6.51
N LEU A 271 10.53 1.41 -5.30
CA LEU A 271 10.00 2.65 -4.71
C LEU A 271 11.10 3.69 -4.51
N PHE A 272 12.24 3.28 -3.96
CA PHE A 272 13.40 4.15 -3.74
C PHE A 272 13.89 4.78 -5.04
N ILE A 273 14.05 3.98 -6.11
CA ILE A 273 14.51 4.52 -7.40
C ILE A 273 13.47 5.47 -8.00
N VAL A 274 12.18 5.10 -8.01
CA VAL A 274 11.12 5.96 -8.58
C VAL A 274 11.01 7.29 -7.83
N GLU A 275 11.15 7.27 -6.50
CA GLU A 275 11.14 8.46 -5.63
C GLU A 275 12.35 9.37 -5.87
N THR A 276 13.55 8.79 -6.06
CA THR A 276 14.82 9.56 -5.99
C THR A 276 15.52 9.80 -7.33
N ARG A 277 15.19 9.07 -8.40
CA ARG A 277 15.92 9.10 -9.69
C ARG A 277 16.08 10.48 -10.31
N GLN A 278 15.10 11.37 -10.17
CA GLN A 278 15.15 12.71 -10.75
C GLN A 278 16.20 13.56 -10.02
N GLU A 279 16.07 13.71 -8.70
CA GLU A 279 17.02 14.47 -7.89
C GLU A 279 18.44 13.87 -7.94
N ALA A 280 18.54 12.54 -7.95
CA ALA A 280 19.82 11.84 -8.07
C ALA A 280 20.52 12.13 -9.41
N SER A 281 19.76 12.26 -10.51
CA SER A 281 20.31 12.63 -11.81
C SER A 281 20.88 14.05 -11.82
N GLU A 282 20.23 15.00 -11.12
CA GLU A 282 20.70 16.37 -10.98
C GLU A 282 21.96 16.47 -10.09
N LYS A 283 22.04 15.61 -9.06
CA LYS A 283 23.14 15.58 -8.08
C LYS A 283 24.22 14.54 -8.38
N LYS A 284 24.35 14.10 -9.64
CA LYS A 284 25.27 13.02 -10.06
C LYS A 284 26.72 13.20 -9.57
N GLY A 285 27.24 14.43 -9.51
CA GLY A 285 28.62 14.70 -9.04
C GLY A 285 28.80 14.78 -7.51
N ASN A 286 27.75 14.59 -6.71
CA ASN A 286 27.77 14.85 -5.27
C ASN A 286 27.81 13.54 -4.45
N LEU A 287 29.02 13.05 -4.14
CA LEU A 287 29.21 11.86 -3.31
C LEU A 287 28.49 11.95 -1.96
N LYS A 288 28.51 13.14 -1.33
CA LYS A 288 27.91 13.36 -0.03
C LYS A 288 26.39 13.17 -0.05
N TYR A 289 25.72 13.59 -1.12
CA TYR A 289 24.29 13.34 -1.31
C TYR A 289 23.96 11.84 -1.29
N PHE A 290 24.73 11.01 -2.00
CA PHE A 290 24.48 9.56 -2.03
C PHE A 290 24.78 8.90 -0.67
N GLN A 291 25.80 9.36 0.05
CA GLN A 291 26.06 8.90 1.43
C GLN A 291 24.91 9.27 2.37
N ASP A 292 24.37 10.48 2.25
CA ASP A 292 23.25 10.96 3.07
C ASP A 292 21.96 10.19 2.74
N LEU A 293 21.72 9.79 1.49
CA LEU A 293 20.59 8.92 1.12
C LEU A 293 20.63 7.56 1.85
N ILE A 294 21.81 6.93 1.94
CA ILE A 294 21.97 5.65 2.68
C ILE A 294 21.57 5.86 4.14
N MET A 295 22.01 6.97 4.73
CA MET A 295 21.79 7.27 6.13
C MET A 295 20.33 7.65 6.41
N ASP A 296 19.69 8.40 5.51
CA ASP A 296 18.27 8.76 5.62
C ASP A 296 17.39 7.50 5.60
N GLU A 297 17.69 6.54 4.72
CA GLU A 297 17.00 5.24 4.69
C GLU A 297 17.15 4.43 5.99
N ILE A 298 18.26 4.58 6.70
CA ILE A 298 18.54 3.89 7.97
C ILE A 298 17.81 4.59 9.13
N TYR A 299 18.07 5.88 9.33
CA TYR A 299 17.62 6.61 10.51
C TYR A 299 16.19 7.12 10.40
N LEU A 300 15.75 7.59 9.22
CA LEU A 300 14.41 8.14 9.05
C LEU A 300 13.37 7.04 8.75
N LYS A 301 13.71 6.08 7.89
CA LYS A 301 12.78 4.98 7.53
C LYS A 301 12.88 3.76 8.45
N GLY A 302 13.90 3.69 9.34
CA GLY A 302 13.92 2.78 10.49
C GLY A 302 14.39 1.36 10.20
N SER A 303 15.55 1.22 9.54
CA SER A 303 16.20 -0.06 9.26
C SER A 303 17.62 -0.07 9.82
N ASN A 304 18.10 -1.21 10.31
CA ASN A 304 19.47 -1.39 10.79
C ASN A 304 20.39 -2.07 9.74
N ASP A 305 19.86 -2.39 8.57
CA ASP A 305 20.60 -3.10 7.51
C ASP A 305 21.31 -2.11 6.58
N PHE A 306 22.54 -1.73 6.96
CA PHE A 306 23.37 -0.81 6.18
C PHE A 306 23.68 -1.35 4.78
N GLU A 307 23.95 -2.65 4.67
CA GLU A 307 24.35 -3.30 3.43
C GLU A 307 23.23 -3.28 2.39
N SER A 308 22.00 -3.60 2.80
CA SER A 308 20.82 -3.44 1.93
C SER A 308 20.65 -2.00 1.45
N ARG A 309 20.79 -1.00 2.32
CA ARG A 309 20.60 0.41 1.95
C ARG A 309 21.70 0.94 1.05
N ARG A 310 22.94 0.53 1.31
CA ARG A 310 24.07 0.78 0.41
C ARG A 310 23.79 0.19 -0.98
N ASN A 311 23.33 -1.06 -1.04
CA ASN A 311 23.00 -1.70 -2.31
C ASN A 311 21.90 -0.97 -3.10
N ARG A 312 20.88 -0.39 -2.43
CA ARG A 312 19.86 0.43 -3.12
C ARG A 312 20.45 1.68 -3.77
N VAL A 313 21.39 2.35 -3.07
CA VAL A 313 22.08 3.51 -3.61
C VAL A 313 23.03 3.12 -4.75
N ILE A 314 23.70 1.97 -4.65
CA ILE A 314 24.51 1.43 -5.76
C ILE A 314 23.62 1.17 -6.99
N GLU A 315 22.47 0.53 -6.83
CA GLU A 315 21.55 0.30 -7.94
C GLU A 315 20.99 1.60 -8.53
N LEU A 316 20.73 2.62 -7.70
CA LEU A 316 20.37 3.96 -8.17
C LEU A 316 21.51 4.62 -8.97
N LEU A 317 22.76 4.49 -8.51
CA LEU A 317 23.94 4.99 -9.24
C LEU A 317 24.08 4.31 -10.60
N LYS A 318 23.88 3.00 -10.67
CA LYS A 318 23.85 2.26 -11.93
C LYS A 318 22.72 2.76 -12.83
N TYR A 319 21.53 3.00 -12.29
CA TYR A 319 20.38 3.55 -13.02
C TYR A 319 20.72 4.90 -13.70
N ILE A 320 21.36 5.82 -12.97
CA ILE A 320 21.71 7.17 -13.49
C ILE A 320 23.05 7.22 -14.23
N ASP A 321 23.63 6.06 -14.56
CA ASP A 321 24.90 5.93 -15.30
C ASP A 321 26.10 6.53 -14.56
N ASN A 322 26.18 6.35 -13.24
CA ASN A 322 27.22 6.92 -12.38
C ASN A 322 28.09 5.86 -11.71
N TYR A 323 28.79 5.08 -12.54
CA TYR A 323 29.65 4.00 -12.06
C TYR A 323 30.89 4.50 -11.31
N GLU A 324 31.33 5.74 -11.57
CA GLU A 324 32.51 6.35 -10.94
C GLU A 324 32.41 6.46 -9.41
N LEU A 325 31.20 6.72 -8.88
CA LEU A 325 30.99 6.84 -7.44
C LEU A 325 30.76 5.51 -6.71
N ILE A 326 30.52 4.41 -7.44
CA ILE A 326 30.23 3.10 -6.83
C ILE A 326 31.39 2.63 -5.94
N PRO A 327 32.67 2.64 -6.39
CA PRO A 327 33.79 2.22 -5.53
C PRO A 327 33.95 3.08 -4.28
N GLU A 328 33.61 4.38 -4.35
CA GLU A 328 33.66 5.28 -3.20
C GLU A 328 32.55 4.97 -2.19
N ILE A 329 31.35 4.64 -2.66
CA ILE A 329 30.24 4.19 -1.81
C ILE A 329 30.51 2.81 -1.19
N GLU A 330 31.11 1.88 -1.93
CA GLU A 330 31.45 0.55 -1.44
C GLU A 330 32.52 0.59 -0.34
N LYS A 331 33.53 1.45 -0.50
CA LYS A 331 34.59 1.66 0.51
C LYS A 331 34.13 2.50 1.69
N TRP A 332 33.03 3.23 1.56
CA TRP A 332 32.56 4.13 2.61
C TRP A 332 32.02 3.36 3.82
N GLU A 333 32.63 3.60 4.97
CA GLU A 333 32.20 3.02 6.23
C GLU A 333 31.05 3.82 6.86
N GLN A 334 30.03 3.12 7.35
CA GLN A 334 28.89 3.75 8.00
C GLN A 334 29.33 4.55 9.23
N PRO A 335 29.16 5.89 9.23
CA PRO A 335 29.41 6.66 10.42
C PRO A 335 28.28 6.38 11.43
N LYS A 336 28.65 6.05 12.66
CA LYS A 336 27.67 5.76 13.71
C LYS A 336 27.24 7.06 14.38
N LEU A 337 25.93 7.25 14.53
CA LEU A 337 25.40 8.36 15.30
C LEU A 337 26.02 8.31 16.71
N PRO A 338 26.69 9.38 17.18
CA PRO A 338 27.42 9.35 18.46
C PRO A 338 26.50 9.21 19.68
N ILE A 339 25.19 9.38 19.48
CA ILE A 339 24.16 9.25 20.50
C ILE A 339 23.27 8.07 20.15
N ASN A 340 23.17 7.09 21.05
CA ASN A 340 22.32 5.92 20.88
C ASN A 340 21.17 5.88 21.91
N GLY A 341 20.32 4.87 21.82
CA GLY A 341 19.18 4.72 22.72
C GLY A 341 19.55 4.58 24.21
N PHE A 342 20.73 4.05 24.53
CA PHE A 342 21.22 4.00 25.92
C PHE A 342 21.56 5.40 26.42
N ASN A 343 22.22 6.22 25.62
CA ASN A 343 22.52 7.61 26.00
C ASN A 343 21.22 8.40 26.26
N LEU A 344 20.18 8.19 25.45
CA LEU A 344 18.88 8.84 25.66
C LEU A 344 18.14 8.29 26.88
N LYS A 345 18.25 6.99 27.16
CA LYS A 345 17.69 6.37 28.36
C LYS A 345 18.36 6.91 29.63
N ASP A 346 19.69 7.04 29.62
CA ASP A 346 20.46 7.65 30.71
C ASP A 346 20.13 9.13 30.90
N ALA A 347 19.75 9.83 29.83
CA ALA A 347 19.23 11.19 29.87
C ALA A 347 17.75 11.30 30.30
N GLY A 348 17.10 10.18 30.67
CA GLY A 348 15.73 10.14 31.17
C GLY A 348 14.65 10.19 30.08
N ILE A 349 15.01 9.96 28.81
CA ILE A 349 14.04 10.01 27.69
C ILE A 349 13.20 8.72 27.65
N PRO A 350 11.85 8.82 27.64
CA PRO A 350 10.97 7.66 27.55
C PRO A 350 11.15 6.91 26.22
N GLY A 351 11.14 5.58 26.27
CA GLY A 351 11.36 4.74 25.08
C GLY A 351 10.41 5.00 23.90
N LYS A 352 9.17 5.41 24.18
CA LYS A 352 8.18 5.79 23.15
C LYS A 352 8.61 6.99 22.28
N ASN A 353 9.43 7.91 22.80
CA ASN A 353 9.90 9.10 22.09
C ASN A 353 11.30 8.91 21.51
N MET A 354 11.97 7.81 21.85
CA MET A 354 13.37 7.58 21.53
C MET A 354 13.62 7.58 20.02
N LYS A 355 12.71 6.97 19.24
CA LYS A 355 12.78 6.96 17.77
C LYS A 355 12.77 8.38 17.21
N HIS A 356 11.80 9.21 17.60
CA HIS A 356 11.67 10.59 17.11
C HIS A 356 12.85 11.47 17.53
N VAL A 357 13.34 11.33 18.76
CA VAL A 357 14.51 12.09 19.23
C VAL A 357 15.77 11.67 18.49
N LEU A 358 15.99 10.37 18.27
CA LEU A 358 17.11 9.88 17.47
C LEU A 358 17.04 10.38 16.03
N GLN A 359 15.85 10.41 15.43
CA GLN A 359 15.63 10.95 14.08
C GLN A 359 15.98 12.44 13.99
N ASN A 360 15.52 13.27 14.93
CA ASN A 360 15.83 14.70 14.93
C ASN A 360 17.33 14.96 15.21
N LEU A 361 17.94 14.22 16.13
CA LEU A 361 19.38 14.31 16.38
C LEU A 361 20.19 13.88 15.16
N TYR A 362 19.72 12.86 14.44
CA TYR A 362 20.32 12.45 13.17
C TYR A 362 20.25 13.57 12.12
N ILE A 363 19.10 14.21 11.93
CA ILE A 363 18.96 15.33 10.96
C ILE A 363 19.98 16.43 11.25
N LEU A 364 20.09 16.86 12.51
CA LEU A 364 21.07 17.88 12.89
C LEU A 364 22.52 17.45 12.69
N TRP A 365 22.82 16.19 13.01
CA TRP A 365 24.17 15.65 12.83
C TRP A 365 24.52 15.55 11.34
N ARG A 366 23.58 15.11 10.49
CA ARG A 366 23.71 15.08 9.03
C ARG A 366 23.95 16.49 8.46
N ASP A 367 23.11 17.45 8.81
CA ASP A 367 23.18 18.84 8.31
C ASP A 367 24.49 19.55 8.76
N SER A 368 25.11 19.08 9.85
CA SER A 368 26.44 19.51 10.30
C SER A 368 27.62 18.84 9.59
N SER A 369 27.39 18.15 8.48
CA SER A 369 28.39 17.35 7.75
C SER A 369 29.02 16.25 8.61
N LEU A 370 28.25 15.66 9.53
CA LEU A 370 28.68 14.55 10.42
C LEU A 370 29.81 14.91 11.41
N ASN A 371 30.17 16.19 11.55
CA ASN A 371 31.33 16.62 12.34
C ASN A 371 31.04 16.90 13.82
N ILE A 372 29.77 16.99 14.25
CA ILE A 372 29.50 17.33 15.65
C ILE A 372 29.71 16.12 16.56
N LEU A 373 30.85 16.10 17.26
CA LEU A 373 31.12 15.26 18.42
C LEU A 373 30.51 15.92 19.68
N TYR A 374 29.26 15.59 20.01
CA TYR A 374 28.67 16.02 21.30
C TYR A 374 29.24 15.18 22.45
N THR A 375 30.40 15.59 22.97
CA THR A 375 31.18 14.86 24.00
C THR A 375 30.85 15.23 25.46
N SER A 376 29.69 15.82 25.77
CA SER A 376 29.31 16.04 27.18
C SER A 376 27.86 15.67 27.51
N ARG A 377 27.70 14.98 28.65
CA ARG A 377 26.42 14.58 29.28
C ARG A 377 25.43 15.76 29.41
N LEU A 378 25.96 16.98 29.55
CA LEU A 378 25.22 18.25 29.68
C LEU A 378 24.79 18.83 28.33
N GLY A 379 25.58 18.69 27.27
CA GLY A 379 25.22 19.14 25.92
C GLY A 379 24.10 18.30 25.31
N VAL A 380 24.12 16.98 25.56
CA VAL A 380 23.02 16.09 25.13
C VAL A 380 21.73 16.48 25.86
N THR A 381 21.73 16.72 27.17
CA THR A 381 20.53 17.12 27.92
C THR A 381 20.04 18.53 27.58
N ALA A 382 20.94 19.49 27.32
CA ALA A 382 20.55 20.86 26.96
C ALA A 382 20.02 20.95 25.52
N THR A 383 20.67 20.28 24.55
CA THR A 383 20.23 20.24 23.15
C THR A 383 19.04 19.31 22.96
N SER A 384 18.98 18.15 23.62
CA SER A 384 17.76 17.32 23.62
C SER A 384 16.62 17.95 24.40
N ARG A 385 16.83 18.75 25.45
CA ARG A 385 15.77 19.62 26.02
C ARG A 385 15.37 20.71 25.07
N LYS A 386 16.31 21.42 24.43
CA LYS A 386 16.00 22.42 23.40
C LYS A 386 15.30 21.82 22.17
N LEU A 387 15.53 20.53 21.86
CA LEU A 387 14.91 19.80 20.74
C LEU A 387 13.61 19.09 21.13
N LEU A 388 13.46 18.70 22.40
CA LEU A 388 12.18 18.33 23.00
C LEU A 388 11.29 19.59 23.16
N ASP A 389 11.88 20.76 23.36
CA ASP A 389 11.24 22.08 23.37
C ASP A 389 11.04 22.64 21.96
N GLN A 390 11.90 22.29 20.99
CA GLN A 390 11.64 22.35 19.55
C GLN A 390 10.93 21.08 19.06
N LYS A 391 10.07 20.50 19.91
CA LYS A 391 8.73 20.24 19.39
C LYS A 391 8.36 21.52 18.65
N THR A 392 8.17 21.44 17.34
CA THR A 392 7.02 22.14 16.81
C THR A 392 5.91 21.79 17.79
N TRP A 393 5.53 22.75 18.62
CA TRP A 393 4.36 22.68 19.47
C TRP A 393 3.18 22.60 18.52
N SER A 394 3.05 21.51 17.78
CA SER A 394 1.76 21.00 17.41
C SER A 394 1.24 20.45 18.72
N LEU A 395 0.38 21.24 19.36
CA LEU A 395 -0.55 20.79 20.39
C LEU A 395 -1.50 19.76 19.76
N SER A 396 -0.96 18.65 19.24
CA SER A 396 -1.78 17.59 18.69
C SER A 396 -2.46 16.88 19.86
N ALA A 397 -3.76 16.66 19.73
CA ALA A 397 -4.54 15.99 20.76
C ALA A 397 -3.97 14.60 21.11
N ALA A 398 -3.38 13.90 20.14
CA ALA A 398 -2.63 12.67 20.36
C ALA A 398 -1.44 12.87 21.32
N SER A 399 -0.69 13.97 21.23
CA SER A 399 0.38 14.30 22.18
C SER A 399 -0.16 14.54 23.59
N ILE A 400 -1.33 15.19 23.73
CA ILE A 400 -1.99 15.42 25.02
C ILE A 400 -2.40 14.09 25.65
N VAL A 401 -3.09 13.22 24.89
CA VAL A 401 -3.48 11.88 25.36
C VAL A 401 -2.25 11.04 25.74
N ASN A 402 -1.20 11.06 24.93
CA ASN A 402 0.04 10.33 25.21
C ASN A 402 0.81 10.87 26.43
N SER A 403 0.50 12.09 26.88
CA SER A 403 1.08 12.71 28.08
C SER A 403 0.28 12.41 29.35
N ALA A 404 -0.97 11.93 29.22
CA ALA A 404 -1.80 11.51 30.34
C ALA A 404 -1.22 10.28 31.07
N PRO A 405 -1.60 10.03 32.34
CA PRO A 405 -1.20 8.83 33.09
C PRO A 405 -1.49 7.55 32.31
N LYS A 406 -0.58 6.57 32.34
CA LYS A 406 -0.70 5.32 31.56
C LYS A 406 -2.01 4.57 31.80
N SER A 407 -2.56 4.64 33.01
CA SER A 407 -3.86 4.05 33.36
C SER A 407 -5.04 4.71 32.66
N MET A 408 -4.94 5.99 32.27
CA MET A 408 -6.00 6.76 31.61
C MET A 408 -5.93 6.70 30.09
N GLN A 409 -4.73 6.46 29.52
CA GLN A 409 -4.52 6.45 28.07
C GLN A 409 -5.46 5.51 27.29
N PRO A 410 -5.77 4.28 27.74
CA PRO A 410 -6.72 3.42 27.04
C PRO A 410 -8.14 3.99 27.02
N TYR A 411 -8.58 4.62 28.12
CA TYR A 411 -9.89 5.27 28.20
C TYR A 411 -9.98 6.48 27.28
N LEU A 412 -8.93 7.32 27.26
CA LEU A 412 -8.85 8.49 26.38
C LEU A 412 -8.83 8.11 24.88
N ARG A 413 -8.12 7.03 24.52
CA ARG A 413 -8.14 6.48 23.15
C ARG A 413 -9.49 5.85 22.80
N LEU A 414 -10.16 5.22 23.78
CA LEU A 414 -11.49 4.65 23.56
C LEU A 414 -12.52 5.74 23.22
N MET A 415 -12.49 6.88 23.93
CA MET A 415 -13.34 8.05 23.62
C MET A 415 -12.83 8.89 22.43
N ARG A 416 -11.76 8.49 21.75
CA ARG A 416 -11.12 9.22 20.63
C ARG A 416 -10.64 10.63 21.00
N ALA A 417 -10.22 10.86 22.23
CA ALA A 417 -9.66 12.14 22.64
C ALA A 417 -8.35 12.49 21.88
N ASP A 418 -7.68 11.49 21.30
CA ASP A 418 -6.50 11.65 20.44
C ASP A 418 -6.84 12.13 19.02
N LYS A 419 -8.12 12.07 18.61
CA LYS A 419 -8.63 12.42 17.29
C LYS A 419 -9.88 13.34 17.40
N PRO A 420 -9.70 14.61 17.76
CA PRO A 420 -10.78 15.51 18.21
C PRO A 420 -11.68 16.02 17.07
N ILE A 421 -11.36 15.71 15.81
CA ILE A 421 -12.11 16.16 14.63
C ILE A 421 -13.62 15.90 14.78
N GLY A 422 -14.01 14.71 15.23
CA GLY A 422 -15.42 14.38 15.43
C GLY A 422 -16.11 15.20 16.53
N THR A 423 -15.36 15.66 17.53
CA THR A 423 -15.87 16.56 18.58
C THR A 423 -16.18 17.93 18.00
N TRP A 424 -15.26 18.47 17.19
CA TRP A 424 -15.46 19.74 16.51
C TRP A 424 -16.64 19.70 15.54
N LEU A 425 -16.79 18.62 14.77
CA LEU A 425 -17.93 18.44 13.87
C LEU A 425 -19.28 18.41 14.60
N LEU A 426 -19.33 17.85 15.81
CA LEU A 426 -20.53 17.88 16.65
C LEU A 426 -20.75 19.26 17.29
N TYR A 427 -19.67 19.99 17.58
CA TYR A 427 -19.71 21.27 18.26
C TYR A 427 -20.06 22.45 17.33
N TRP A 428 -19.52 22.50 16.11
CA TRP A 428 -19.71 23.63 15.19
C TRP A 428 -21.19 24.01 14.95
N PRO A 429 -22.11 23.08 14.66
CA PRO A 429 -23.53 23.39 14.52
C PRO A 429 -24.14 24.03 15.77
N CYS A 430 -23.67 23.63 16.96
CA CYS A 430 -24.07 24.24 18.23
C CYS A 430 -23.63 25.70 18.27
N THR A 431 -22.37 25.98 17.95
CA THR A 431 -21.82 27.34 17.98
C THR A 431 -22.47 28.27 16.96
N TRP A 432 -22.75 27.79 15.75
CA TRP A 432 -23.44 28.56 14.71
C TRP A 432 -24.81 28.97 15.21
N SER A 433 -25.54 28.03 15.79
CA SER A 433 -26.89 28.24 16.30
C SER A 433 -26.95 29.17 17.52
N ILE A 434 -26.04 29.00 18.49
CA ILE A 434 -25.90 29.91 19.64
C ILE A 434 -25.54 31.33 19.17
N SER A 435 -24.68 31.44 18.16
CA SER A 435 -24.28 32.74 17.59
C SER A 435 -25.42 33.40 16.82
N MET A 436 -26.21 32.64 16.06
CA MET A 436 -27.41 33.15 15.37
C MET A 436 -28.51 33.56 16.35
N ALA A 437 -28.54 32.98 17.55
CA ALA A 437 -29.50 33.33 18.59
C ALA A 437 -29.06 34.51 19.48
N ALA A 438 -27.81 34.95 19.36
CA ALA A 438 -27.28 36.04 20.19
C ALA A 438 -27.99 37.37 19.88
N ALA A 439 -28.17 38.19 20.91
CA ALA A 439 -28.77 39.51 20.73
C ALA A 439 -27.91 40.39 19.80
N PRO A 440 -28.51 41.25 18.97
CA PRO A 440 -27.76 42.15 18.09
C PRO A 440 -26.69 42.94 18.86
N GLY A 441 -25.47 42.99 18.30
CA GLY A 441 -24.32 43.67 18.90
C GLY A 441 -23.63 42.93 20.05
N HIS A 442 -24.07 41.72 20.41
CA HIS A 442 -23.46 40.91 21.48
C HIS A 442 -22.73 39.69 20.91
N PHE A 443 -21.70 39.25 21.62
CA PHE A 443 -21.06 37.96 21.36
C PHE A 443 -21.96 36.81 21.83
N PRO A 444 -21.81 35.60 21.25
CA PRO A 444 -22.48 34.41 21.74
C PRO A 444 -22.17 34.13 23.22
N ASP A 445 -23.15 33.59 23.94
CA ASP A 445 -23.01 33.27 25.36
C ASP A 445 -21.88 32.25 25.58
N LEU A 446 -20.83 32.70 26.26
CA LEU A 446 -19.63 31.90 26.52
C LEU A 446 -19.90 30.70 27.44
N TYR A 447 -20.87 30.82 28.36
CA TYR A 447 -21.25 29.73 29.24
C TYR A 447 -21.96 28.62 28.46
N LEU A 448 -22.91 28.98 27.61
CA LEU A 448 -23.56 28.01 26.72
C LEU A 448 -22.57 27.40 25.72
N LEU A 449 -21.66 28.19 25.15
CA LEU A 449 -20.59 27.67 24.30
C LEU A 449 -19.71 26.65 25.05
N ALA A 450 -19.36 26.90 26.31
CA ALA A 450 -18.58 25.96 27.13
C ALA A 450 -19.36 24.69 27.49
N LEU A 451 -20.64 24.81 27.84
CA LEU A 451 -21.52 23.67 28.11
C LEU A 451 -21.68 22.78 26.87
N PHE A 452 -21.99 23.36 25.71
CA PHE A 452 -22.13 22.61 24.47
C PHE A 452 -20.79 22.03 23.99
N GLY A 453 -19.67 22.73 24.20
CA GLY A 453 -18.34 22.22 23.87
C GLY A 453 -17.97 20.99 24.71
N THR A 454 -18.21 21.08 26.03
CA THR A 454 -17.98 19.95 26.94
C THR A 454 -18.95 18.80 26.63
N GLY A 455 -20.23 19.11 26.39
CA GLY A 455 -21.24 18.13 26.00
C GLY A 455 -20.89 17.43 24.69
N ALA A 456 -20.41 18.15 23.67
CA ALA A 456 -19.97 17.58 22.41
C ALA A 456 -18.78 16.63 22.61
N PHE A 457 -17.79 17.00 23.43
CA PHE A 457 -16.67 16.12 23.76
C PHE A 457 -17.13 14.82 24.43
N LEU A 458 -17.99 14.92 25.45
CA LEU A 458 -18.51 13.78 26.19
C LEU A 458 -19.40 12.87 25.33
N MET A 459 -20.35 13.45 24.57
CA MET A 459 -21.27 12.71 23.72
C MET A 459 -20.59 12.09 22.51
N ARG A 460 -19.59 12.75 21.92
CA ARG A 460 -18.75 12.13 20.90
C ARG A 460 -18.00 10.93 21.47
N GLY A 461 -17.42 11.08 22.66
CA GLY A 461 -16.76 9.99 23.38
C GLY A 461 -17.69 8.81 23.65
N ALA A 462 -18.90 9.08 24.14
CA ALA A 462 -19.90 8.05 24.40
C ALA A 462 -20.30 7.30 23.12
N GLY A 463 -20.52 8.03 22.01
CA GLY A 463 -20.80 7.43 20.71
C GLY A 463 -19.66 6.54 20.21
N CYS A 464 -18.40 6.93 20.42
CA CYS A 464 -17.24 6.09 20.09
C CYS A 464 -17.18 4.80 20.93
N VAL A 465 -17.47 4.88 22.22
CA VAL A 465 -17.49 3.71 23.11
C VAL A 465 -18.59 2.73 22.66
N VAL A 466 -19.80 3.20 22.38
CA VAL A 466 -20.91 2.37 21.88
C VAL A 466 -20.57 1.73 20.53
N ASN A 467 -19.98 2.49 19.60
CA ASN A 467 -19.56 1.97 18.31
C ASN A 467 -18.52 0.84 18.46
N ASP A 468 -17.48 1.05 19.29
CA ASP A 468 -16.46 0.03 19.54
C ASP A 468 -17.03 -1.21 20.26
N PHE A 469 -18.12 -1.08 21.03
CA PHE A 469 -18.83 -2.23 21.60
C PHE A 469 -19.53 -3.07 20.51
N TRP A 470 -20.21 -2.43 19.55
CA TRP A 470 -20.92 -3.13 18.48
C TRP A 470 -20.00 -3.70 17.39
N ASP A 471 -18.85 -3.06 17.16
CA ASP A 471 -17.90 -3.48 16.12
C ASP A 471 -16.78 -4.37 16.67
N LYS A 472 -16.72 -4.65 17.98
CA LYS A 472 -15.62 -5.33 18.67
C LYS A 472 -15.09 -6.58 17.95
N ASP A 473 -15.97 -7.47 17.50
CA ASP A 473 -15.57 -8.74 16.87
C ASP A 473 -15.15 -8.57 15.41
N PHE A 474 -15.65 -7.53 14.73
CA PHE A 474 -15.20 -7.15 13.39
C PHE A 474 -13.86 -6.43 13.45
N ASP A 475 -13.69 -5.52 14.41
CA ASP A 475 -12.47 -4.74 14.60
C ASP A 475 -11.24 -5.62 14.87
N LYS A 476 -11.41 -6.77 15.55
CA LYS A 476 -10.34 -7.76 15.72
C LYS A 476 -9.80 -8.33 14.40
N LYS A 477 -10.61 -8.33 13.34
CA LYS A 477 -10.28 -8.89 12.03
C LYS A 477 -9.71 -7.86 11.06
N VAL A 478 -9.76 -6.57 11.39
CA VAL A 478 -9.35 -5.46 10.51
C VAL A 478 -8.06 -4.82 10.99
N GLU A 479 -7.06 -4.70 10.10
CA GLU A 479 -5.70 -4.29 10.46
C GLU A 479 -5.61 -2.91 11.14
N ARG A 480 -6.43 -1.95 10.70
CA ARG A 480 -6.49 -0.59 11.26
C ARG A 480 -7.09 -0.56 12.67
N THR A 481 -8.07 -1.42 12.94
CA THR A 481 -8.92 -1.32 14.15
C THR A 481 -8.66 -2.41 15.17
N LYS A 482 -7.83 -3.41 14.86
CA LYS A 482 -7.38 -4.46 15.78
C LYS A 482 -6.72 -3.93 17.06
N LEU A 483 -6.12 -2.74 17.00
CA LEU A 483 -5.45 -2.08 18.14
C LEU A 483 -6.40 -1.23 19.00
N ARG A 484 -7.71 -1.18 18.71
CA ARG A 484 -8.67 -0.43 19.53
C ARG A 484 -8.70 -1.01 20.97
N PRO A 485 -8.90 -0.20 22.02
CA PRO A 485 -8.78 -0.67 23.41
C PRO A 485 -9.70 -1.84 23.78
N LEU A 486 -10.95 -1.86 23.29
CA LEU A 486 -11.89 -2.98 23.54
C LEU A 486 -11.60 -4.20 22.64
N ALA A 487 -11.18 -3.99 21.40
CA ALA A 487 -10.90 -5.07 20.44
C ALA A 487 -9.62 -5.84 20.80
N SER A 488 -8.55 -5.11 21.17
CA SER A 488 -7.26 -5.66 21.60
C SER A 488 -7.27 -6.29 23.00
N GLY A 489 -8.32 -6.02 23.79
CA GLY A 489 -8.44 -6.48 25.17
C GLY A 489 -7.67 -5.62 26.18
N GLU A 490 -7.15 -4.46 25.78
CA GLU A 490 -6.50 -3.49 26.69
C GLU A 490 -7.48 -2.95 27.76
N LEU A 491 -8.77 -2.87 27.43
CA LEU A 491 -9.85 -2.60 28.38
C LEU A 491 -10.88 -3.74 28.38
N SER A 492 -11.38 -4.07 29.57
CA SER A 492 -12.49 -5.03 29.72
C SER A 492 -13.83 -4.40 29.36
N ASN A 493 -14.83 -5.24 29.04
CA ASN A 493 -16.19 -4.78 28.76
C ASN A 493 -16.80 -4.00 29.95
N VAL A 494 -16.48 -4.41 31.19
CA VAL A 494 -16.96 -3.74 32.39
C VAL A 494 -16.34 -2.34 32.52
N GLN A 495 -15.04 -2.20 32.24
CA GLN A 495 -14.37 -0.89 32.24
C GLN A 495 -14.93 0.03 31.15
N GLY A 496 -15.21 -0.50 29.96
CA GLY A 496 -15.88 0.26 28.88
C GLY A 496 -17.28 0.71 29.28
N MET A 497 -18.06 -0.15 29.94
CA MET A 497 -19.42 0.17 30.39
C MET A 497 -19.40 1.23 31.51
N ALA A 498 -18.46 1.13 32.44
CA ALA A 498 -18.27 2.13 33.49
C ALA A 498 -17.91 3.51 32.90
N LEU A 499 -17.02 3.55 31.90
CA LEU A 499 -16.71 4.78 31.18
C LEU A 499 -17.95 5.35 30.48
N LEU A 500 -18.69 4.50 29.75
CA LEU A 500 -19.91 4.92 29.06
C LEU A 500 -20.94 5.50 30.03
N GLY A 501 -21.17 4.84 31.16
CA GLY A 501 -22.04 5.34 32.23
C GLY A 501 -21.62 6.71 32.74
N GLY A 502 -20.32 6.88 33.03
CA GLY A 502 -19.78 8.17 33.49
C GLY A 502 -19.95 9.30 32.47
N LEU A 503 -19.68 9.02 31.19
CA LEU A 503 -19.86 9.99 30.10
C LEU A 503 -21.33 10.40 29.96
N LEU A 504 -22.26 9.44 29.92
CA LEU A 504 -23.69 9.70 29.77
C LEU A 504 -24.29 10.43 30.98
N SER A 505 -23.90 10.05 32.21
CA SER A 505 -24.36 10.73 33.43
C SER A 505 -23.88 12.18 33.49
N THR A 506 -22.63 12.43 33.08
CA THR A 506 -22.08 13.80 33.05
C THR A 506 -22.76 14.64 31.96
N SER A 507 -22.96 14.06 30.77
CA SER A 507 -23.72 14.71 29.69
C SER A 507 -25.17 15.02 30.08
N LEU A 508 -25.83 14.14 30.82
CA LEU A 508 -27.17 14.39 31.37
C LEU A 508 -27.14 15.56 32.36
N GLY A 509 -26.12 15.64 33.22
CA GLY A 509 -25.92 16.77 34.12
C GLY A 509 -25.77 18.11 33.39
N ILE A 510 -25.15 18.13 32.20
CA ILE A 510 -25.08 19.30 31.32
C ILE A 510 -26.47 19.60 30.72
N LEU A 511 -27.17 18.59 30.21
CA LEU A 511 -28.49 18.76 29.61
C LEU A 511 -29.49 19.38 30.58
N LEU A 512 -29.49 18.93 31.85
CA LEU A 512 -30.40 19.41 32.89
C LEU A 512 -30.16 20.87 33.31
N GLN A 513 -29.06 21.49 32.88
CA GLN A 513 -28.79 22.91 33.10
C GLN A 513 -29.43 23.81 32.04
N LEU A 514 -29.99 23.23 30.97
CA LEU A 514 -30.68 23.98 29.92
C LEU A 514 -32.15 24.21 30.27
N ASN A 515 -32.83 25.05 29.49
CA ASN A 515 -34.26 25.25 29.65
C ASN A 515 -35.08 23.99 29.28
N LEU A 516 -36.34 23.94 29.73
CA LEU A 516 -37.20 22.76 29.62
C LEU A 516 -37.42 22.31 28.16
N LEU A 517 -37.53 23.25 27.23
CA LEU A 517 -37.68 22.95 25.81
C LEU A 517 -36.43 22.24 25.27
N SER A 518 -35.24 22.79 25.54
CA SER A 518 -33.97 22.18 25.14
C SER A 518 -33.71 20.83 25.82
N ILE A 519 -34.15 20.64 27.07
CA ILE A 519 -34.11 19.34 27.74
C ILE A 519 -34.94 18.31 26.95
N GLY A 520 -36.20 18.64 26.64
CA GLY A 520 -37.09 17.76 25.88
C GLY A 520 -36.53 17.41 24.50
N LEU A 521 -36.01 18.39 23.77
CA LEU A 521 -35.35 18.19 22.48
C LEU A 521 -34.08 17.35 22.61
N GLY A 522 -33.29 17.54 23.67
CA GLY A 522 -32.12 16.73 23.96
C GLY A 522 -32.46 15.25 24.15
N PHE A 523 -33.57 14.92 24.83
CA PHE A 523 -34.04 13.54 24.91
C PHE A 523 -34.47 12.98 23.54
N LEU A 524 -35.16 13.77 22.72
CA LEU A 524 -35.56 13.36 21.37
C LEU A 524 -34.38 13.09 20.45
N SER A 525 -33.24 13.77 20.66
CA SER A 525 -31.99 13.53 19.93
C SER A 525 -31.47 12.09 20.07
N MET A 526 -31.90 11.34 21.10
CA MET A 526 -31.48 9.95 21.29
C MET A 526 -32.03 8.99 20.25
N ILE A 527 -33.15 9.32 19.63
CA ILE A 527 -33.74 8.50 18.57
C ILE A 527 -32.77 8.35 17.38
N PRO A 528 -32.32 9.43 16.72
CA PRO A 528 -31.36 9.32 15.62
C PRO A 528 -29.99 8.76 16.07
N VAL A 529 -29.52 9.09 17.29
CA VAL A 529 -28.25 8.55 17.83
C VAL A 529 -28.26 7.02 17.93
N ILE A 530 -29.36 6.43 18.41
CA ILE A 530 -29.49 4.97 18.53
C ILE A 530 -29.64 4.32 17.14
N CYS A 531 -30.35 4.97 16.22
CA CYS A 531 -30.56 4.46 14.86
C CYS A 531 -29.27 4.49 14.01
N TYR A 532 -28.40 5.48 14.20
CA TYR A 532 -27.24 5.72 13.33
C TYR A 532 -26.34 4.50 13.11
N PRO A 533 -25.86 3.77 14.13
CA PRO A 533 -24.89 2.72 13.84
C PRO A 533 -25.51 1.50 13.16
N LEU A 534 -26.84 1.35 13.21
CA LEU A 534 -27.57 0.33 12.44
C LEU A 534 -27.64 0.71 10.94
N ALA A 535 -27.62 2.01 10.60
CA ALA A 535 -27.81 2.52 9.24
C ALA A 535 -26.92 1.87 8.19
N LYS A 536 -25.65 1.65 8.54
CA LYS A 536 -24.64 1.05 7.66
C LYS A 536 -25.01 -0.34 7.15
N ARG A 537 -25.89 -1.05 7.88
CA ARG A 537 -26.29 -2.43 7.58
C ARG A 537 -27.44 -2.53 6.57
N PHE A 538 -28.25 -1.49 6.41
CA PHE A 538 -29.48 -1.58 5.61
C PHE A 538 -29.62 -0.51 4.51
N THR A 539 -28.90 0.62 4.57
CA THR A 539 -29.01 1.70 3.59
C THR A 539 -27.67 2.09 2.97
N TYR A 540 -27.72 2.61 1.74
CA TYR A 540 -26.61 3.31 1.07
C TYR A 540 -26.47 4.78 1.50
N TRP A 541 -27.30 5.23 2.45
CA TRP A 541 -27.26 6.59 3.00
C TRP A 541 -26.96 6.65 4.51
N PRO A 542 -25.98 5.91 5.04
CA PRO A 542 -25.62 6.06 6.46
C PRO A 542 -25.16 7.48 6.80
N GLN A 543 -24.55 8.19 5.84
CA GLN A 543 -24.14 9.60 5.94
C GLN A 543 -25.33 10.53 6.22
N SER A 544 -26.51 10.27 5.65
CA SER A 544 -27.71 11.08 5.93
C SER A 544 -28.15 10.92 7.38
N ILE A 545 -28.16 9.69 7.90
CA ILE A 545 -28.54 9.44 9.29
C ILE A 545 -27.51 10.05 10.25
N LEU A 546 -26.22 9.98 9.89
CA LEU A 546 -25.16 10.71 10.61
C LEU A 546 -25.41 12.22 10.59
N GLY A 547 -25.73 12.80 9.44
CA GLY A 547 -26.04 14.23 9.29
C GLY A 547 -27.21 14.67 10.15
N LEU A 548 -28.26 13.87 10.28
CA LEU A 548 -29.36 14.17 11.20
C LEU A 548 -28.91 14.10 12.68
N THR A 549 -27.96 13.22 12.98
CA THR A 549 -27.49 13.00 14.34
C THR A 549 -26.50 14.08 14.79
N PHE A 550 -25.47 14.35 13.98
CA PHE A 550 -24.36 15.24 14.32
C PHE A 550 -24.77 16.72 14.34
N ASN A 551 -25.81 17.10 13.59
CA ASN A 551 -26.22 18.49 13.49
C ASN A 551 -27.36 18.86 14.44
N TYR A 552 -27.80 17.95 15.32
CA TYR A 552 -28.90 18.21 16.26
C TYR A 552 -28.60 19.40 17.19
N GLY A 553 -27.31 19.69 17.41
CA GLY A 553 -26.83 20.89 18.07
C GLY A 553 -27.33 22.21 17.47
N ALA A 554 -27.64 22.24 16.18
CA ALA A 554 -28.21 23.44 15.54
C ALA A 554 -29.64 23.75 16.02
N ILE A 555 -30.39 22.75 16.48
CA ILE A 555 -31.72 22.93 17.07
C ILE A 555 -31.58 23.30 18.55
N MET A 556 -30.72 22.57 19.26
CA MET A 556 -30.53 22.77 20.70
C MET A 556 -29.86 24.10 21.04
N GLY A 557 -28.89 24.56 20.25
CA GLY A 557 -28.19 25.83 20.52
C GLY A 557 -29.13 27.04 20.52
N TYR A 558 -29.99 27.14 19.50
CA TYR A 558 -30.93 28.25 19.34
C TYR A 558 -31.98 28.25 20.46
N THR A 559 -32.54 27.08 20.74
CA THR A 559 -33.54 26.92 21.81
C THR A 559 -32.94 27.14 23.19
N ALA A 560 -31.66 26.81 23.40
CA ALA A 560 -30.96 27.04 24.67
C ALA A 560 -30.85 28.53 25.01
N VAL A 561 -30.60 29.37 24.00
CA VAL A 561 -30.48 30.83 24.14
C VAL A 561 -31.85 31.51 24.20
N THR A 562 -32.76 31.18 23.27
CA THR A 562 -34.02 31.92 23.09
C THR A 562 -35.20 31.38 23.91
N GLY A 563 -35.12 30.13 24.38
CA GLY A 563 -36.24 29.41 24.99
C GLY A 563 -37.36 29.03 24.01
N ASN A 564 -37.20 29.30 22.72
CA ASN A 564 -38.22 29.09 21.68
C ASN A 564 -37.63 28.36 20.46
N LEU A 565 -38.48 27.67 19.70
CA LEU A 565 -38.10 27.00 18.46
C LEU A 565 -38.62 27.78 17.25
N ASP A 566 -37.83 28.72 16.75
CA ASP A 566 -38.14 29.42 15.51
C ASP A 566 -37.68 28.60 14.30
N LEU A 567 -38.64 27.94 13.64
CA LEU A 567 -38.36 27.10 12.48
C LEU A 567 -37.85 27.89 11.28
N SER A 568 -38.16 29.19 11.18
CA SER A 568 -37.67 30.01 10.06
C SER A 568 -36.15 30.17 10.10
N VAL A 569 -35.54 30.11 11.29
CA VAL A 569 -34.09 30.19 11.48
C VAL A 569 -33.47 28.80 11.62
N VAL A 570 -34.06 27.95 12.47
CA VAL A 570 -33.46 26.66 12.84
C VAL A 570 -33.51 25.65 11.70
N LEU A 571 -34.60 25.58 10.93
CA LEU A 571 -34.73 24.60 9.86
C LEU A 571 -33.71 24.80 8.72
N PRO A 572 -33.54 26.00 8.13
CA PRO A 572 -32.53 26.20 7.09
C PRO A 572 -31.10 26.04 7.62
N LEU A 573 -30.82 26.40 8.88
CA LEU A 573 -29.52 26.20 9.51
C LEU A 573 -29.21 24.71 9.69
N TYR A 574 -30.16 23.95 10.22
CA TYR A 574 -30.04 22.51 10.42
C TYR A 574 -29.89 21.76 9.08
N ALA A 575 -30.69 22.15 8.07
CA ALA A 575 -30.56 21.60 6.72
C ALA A 575 -29.20 21.93 6.10
N SER A 576 -28.67 23.13 6.32
CA SER A 576 -27.34 23.51 5.86
C SER A 576 -26.24 22.65 6.49
N ALA A 577 -26.27 22.49 7.82
CA ALA A 577 -25.32 21.66 8.54
C ALA A 577 -25.43 20.17 8.14
N PHE A 578 -26.64 19.67 7.91
CA PHE A 578 -26.88 18.35 7.32
C PHE A 578 -26.22 18.22 5.94
N CYS A 579 -26.42 19.18 5.04
CA CYS A 579 -25.80 19.17 3.72
C CYS A 579 -24.28 19.23 3.81
N TRP A 580 -23.72 19.98 4.76
CA TRP A 580 -22.28 19.98 5.01
C TRP A 580 -21.77 18.59 5.43
N THR A 581 -22.51 17.89 6.29
CA THR A 581 -22.20 16.50 6.65
C THR A 581 -22.22 15.57 5.46
N MET A 582 -23.21 15.73 4.57
CA MET A 582 -23.25 14.97 3.32
C MET A 582 -22.02 15.22 2.46
N VAL A 583 -21.45 16.43 2.47
CA VAL A 583 -20.23 16.74 1.73
C VAL A 583 -19.00 16.07 2.35
N TYR A 584 -18.66 16.44 3.58
CA TYR A 584 -17.39 15.97 4.17
C TYR A 584 -17.40 14.46 4.46
N ASP A 585 -18.52 13.88 4.89
CA ASP A 585 -18.57 12.47 5.28
C ASP A 585 -18.65 11.54 4.06
N THR A 586 -19.18 12.03 2.92
CA THR A 586 -19.08 11.32 1.65
C THR A 586 -17.65 11.35 1.10
N ILE A 587 -16.94 12.48 1.21
CA ILE A 587 -15.51 12.54 0.89
C ILE A 587 -14.72 11.58 1.80
N TYR A 588 -15.03 11.56 3.09
CA TYR A 588 -14.39 10.64 4.04
C TYR A 588 -14.64 9.17 3.66
N ALA A 589 -15.87 8.83 3.26
CA ALA A 589 -16.25 7.47 2.91
C ALA A 589 -15.52 6.93 1.66
N HIS A 590 -15.01 7.79 0.78
CA HIS A 590 -14.16 7.35 -0.34
C HIS A 590 -12.83 6.74 0.13
N GLN A 591 -12.35 7.04 1.35
CA GLN A 591 -11.15 6.41 1.91
C GLN A 591 -11.30 4.91 2.18
N ASP A 592 -12.53 4.48 2.47
CA ASP A 592 -12.84 3.12 2.89
C ASP A 592 -13.64 2.39 1.79
N LYS A 593 -13.75 2.95 0.57
CA LYS A 593 -14.53 2.44 -0.57
C LYS A 593 -14.18 1.00 -0.96
N ASP A 594 -12.89 0.69 -1.12
CA ASP A 594 -12.43 -0.65 -1.50
C ASP A 594 -12.66 -1.68 -0.39
N ASP A 595 -12.40 -1.27 0.85
CA ASP A 595 -12.60 -2.09 2.04
C ASP A 595 -14.11 -2.40 2.22
N ASP A 596 -14.98 -1.38 2.05
CA ASP A 596 -16.44 -1.46 2.15
C ASP A 596 -17.05 -2.41 1.10
N VAL A 597 -16.55 -2.38 -0.15
CA VAL A 597 -16.97 -3.32 -1.21
C VAL A 597 -16.65 -4.76 -0.82
N LEU A 598 -15.46 -5.00 -0.27
CA LEU A 598 -14.98 -6.34 0.08
C LEU A 598 -15.77 -6.97 1.23
N ILE A 599 -16.28 -6.14 2.16
CA ILE A 599 -17.08 -6.58 3.32
C ILE A 599 -18.60 -6.40 3.14
N GLY A 600 -19.05 -5.88 1.99
CA GLY A 600 -20.46 -5.68 1.67
C GLY A 600 -21.14 -4.54 2.44
N VAL A 601 -20.38 -3.56 2.95
CA VAL A 601 -20.90 -2.37 3.63
C VAL A 601 -21.33 -1.33 2.60
N LYS A 602 -22.46 -0.66 2.85
CA LYS A 602 -23.08 0.30 1.92
C LYS A 602 -22.76 1.74 2.34
N SER A 603 -22.47 2.63 1.39
CA SER A 603 -22.15 4.04 1.65
C SER A 603 -22.57 4.96 0.50
N THR A 604 -22.68 6.29 0.75
CA THR A 604 -22.96 7.27 -0.30
C THR A 604 -21.85 7.36 -1.33
N ALA A 605 -20.59 7.15 -0.91
CA ALA A 605 -19.44 7.06 -1.82
C ALA A 605 -19.65 5.97 -2.88
N LEU A 606 -20.09 4.77 -2.46
CA LEU A 606 -20.42 3.68 -3.37
C LEU A 606 -21.66 3.97 -4.22
N ARG A 607 -22.68 4.61 -3.66
CA ARG A 607 -23.91 4.93 -4.39
C ARG A 607 -23.72 6.00 -5.45
N PHE A 608 -22.92 7.03 -5.17
CA PHE A 608 -22.70 8.14 -6.08
C PHE A 608 -21.68 7.79 -7.16
N GLY A 609 -20.68 6.95 -6.83
CA GLY A 609 -19.66 6.49 -7.77
C GLY A 609 -19.01 7.67 -8.51
N GLU A 610 -18.95 7.60 -9.83
CA GLU A 610 -18.40 8.65 -10.70
C GLU A 610 -19.14 9.99 -10.59
N ASN A 611 -20.43 9.98 -10.21
CA ASN A 611 -21.24 11.18 -10.06
C ASN A 611 -21.02 11.89 -8.71
N THR A 612 -20.06 11.45 -7.89
CA THR A 612 -19.80 12.03 -6.56
C THR A 612 -19.69 13.55 -6.60
N ARG A 613 -18.85 14.10 -7.50
CA ARG A 613 -18.64 15.56 -7.57
C ARG A 613 -19.93 16.34 -7.83
N LEU A 614 -20.83 15.81 -8.65
CA LEU A 614 -22.13 16.44 -8.94
C LEU A 614 -23.01 16.49 -7.68
N TRP A 615 -23.13 15.37 -6.97
CA TRP A 615 -23.88 15.31 -5.71
C TRP A 615 -23.30 16.23 -4.64
N LEU A 616 -21.97 16.23 -4.46
CA LEU A 616 -21.28 17.13 -3.53
C LEU A 616 -21.53 18.60 -3.87
N SER A 617 -21.57 18.95 -5.16
CA SER A 617 -21.85 20.31 -5.63
C SER A 617 -23.30 20.72 -5.32
N GLY A 618 -24.25 19.80 -5.50
CA GLY A 618 -25.66 20.00 -5.11
C GLY A 618 -25.81 20.23 -3.61
N PHE A 619 -25.20 19.39 -2.77
CA PHE A 619 -25.23 19.57 -1.32
C PHE A 619 -24.54 20.85 -0.87
N SER A 620 -23.42 21.22 -1.48
CA SER A 620 -22.74 22.49 -1.16
C SER A 620 -23.59 23.70 -1.53
N THR A 621 -24.28 23.65 -2.67
CA THR A 621 -25.22 24.72 -3.06
C THR A 621 -26.35 24.85 -2.05
N ALA A 622 -26.98 23.73 -1.68
CA ALA A 622 -28.03 23.71 -0.66
C ALA A 622 -27.55 24.21 0.71
N MET A 623 -26.33 23.85 1.11
CA MET A 623 -25.69 24.34 2.33
C MET A 623 -25.58 25.87 2.33
N ILE A 624 -25.00 26.45 1.28
CA ILE A 624 -24.82 27.90 1.17
C ILE A 624 -26.17 28.63 1.13
N SER A 625 -27.15 28.11 0.37
CA SER A 625 -28.50 28.67 0.35
C SER A 625 -29.15 28.67 1.74
N GLY A 626 -29.02 27.59 2.51
CA GLY A 626 -29.54 27.51 3.87
C GLY A 626 -28.89 28.52 4.83
N LEU A 627 -27.57 28.74 4.73
CA LEU A 627 -26.87 29.77 5.53
C LEU A 627 -27.34 31.18 5.16
N VAL A 628 -27.54 31.47 3.87
CA VAL A 628 -28.04 32.77 3.43
C VAL A 628 -29.45 33.02 3.97
N ILE A 629 -30.36 32.05 3.83
CA ILE A 629 -31.74 32.15 4.35
C ILE A 629 -31.74 32.38 5.86
N THR A 630 -30.94 31.60 6.61
CA THR A 630 -30.81 31.75 8.07
C THR A 630 -30.34 33.16 8.43
N GLY A 631 -29.29 33.64 7.77
CA GLY A 631 -28.75 34.98 8.03
C GLY A 631 -29.73 36.10 7.71
N LEU A 632 -30.51 35.96 6.62
CA LEU A 632 -31.56 36.92 6.26
C LEU A 632 -32.68 36.96 7.31
N ASN A 633 -33.12 35.79 7.80
CA ASN A 633 -34.21 35.70 8.77
C ASN A 633 -33.82 36.26 10.15
N VAL A 634 -32.53 36.23 10.50
CA VAL A 634 -31.99 36.82 11.74
C VAL A 634 -31.53 38.27 11.55
N GLY A 635 -31.48 38.77 10.31
CA GLY A 635 -31.03 40.13 10.01
C GLY A 635 -29.51 40.34 10.17
N GLN A 636 -28.71 39.36 9.78
CA GLN A 636 -27.25 39.43 9.83
C GLN A 636 -26.67 40.52 8.91
N ALA A 637 -25.50 41.06 9.30
CA ALA A 637 -24.81 42.11 8.54
C ALA A 637 -23.83 41.55 7.49
N TRP A 638 -23.30 42.43 6.62
CA TRP A 638 -22.38 42.06 5.53
C TRP A 638 -21.17 41.18 5.92
N PRO A 639 -20.55 41.27 7.12
CA PRO A 639 -19.41 40.40 7.47
C PRO A 639 -19.80 38.92 7.50
N TYR A 640 -21.03 38.60 7.92
CA TYR A 640 -21.55 37.23 7.91
C TYR A 640 -21.57 36.68 6.47
N TYR A 641 -22.10 37.46 5.52
CA TYR A 641 -22.20 37.04 4.13
C TYR A 641 -20.84 36.90 3.44
N LEU A 642 -19.82 37.67 3.85
CA LEU A 642 -18.45 37.41 3.40
C LEU A 642 -17.92 36.06 3.91
N GLY A 643 -18.21 35.71 5.16
CA GLY A 643 -17.88 34.39 5.70
C GLY A 643 -18.59 33.25 4.96
N VAL A 644 -19.88 33.45 4.63
CA VAL A 644 -20.64 32.49 3.82
C VAL A 644 -20.06 32.36 2.41
N ALA A 645 -19.70 33.47 1.77
CA ALA A 645 -19.07 33.47 0.44
C ALA A 645 -17.69 32.78 0.47
N ALA A 646 -16.86 33.07 1.47
CA ALA A 646 -15.57 32.42 1.67
C ALA A 646 -15.73 30.90 1.88
N SER A 647 -16.74 30.48 2.64
CA SER A 647 -17.09 29.07 2.84
C SER A 647 -17.49 28.41 1.51
N GLY A 648 -18.27 29.11 0.67
CA GLY A 648 -18.64 28.64 -0.67
C GLY A 648 -17.44 28.46 -1.60
N VAL A 649 -16.50 29.42 -1.61
CA VAL A 649 -15.24 29.31 -2.36
C VAL A 649 -14.40 28.15 -1.85
N HIS A 650 -14.32 27.97 -0.53
CA HIS A 650 -13.57 26.87 0.07
C HIS A 650 -14.16 25.49 -0.30
N LEU A 651 -15.49 25.32 -0.22
CA LEU A 651 -16.16 24.09 -0.63
C LEU A 651 -15.98 23.80 -2.13
N PHE A 652 -16.07 24.84 -2.98
CA PHE A 652 -15.81 24.70 -4.41
C PHE A 652 -14.38 24.24 -4.69
N TRP A 653 -13.40 24.84 -4.01
CA TRP A 653 -12.01 24.41 -4.09
C TRP A 653 -11.85 22.95 -3.67
N GLN A 654 -12.39 22.56 -2.51
CA GLN A 654 -12.33 21.18 -2.01
C GLN A 654 -12.90 20.17 -3.02
N ILE A 655 -14.09 20.43 -3.57
CA ILE A 655 -14.75 19.52 -4.51
C ILE A 655 -13.97 19.44 -5.84
N LYS A 656 -13.35 20.54 -6.26
CA LYS A 656 -12.56 20.58 -7.49
C LYS A 656 -11.23 19.84 -7.34
N THR A 657 -10.56 19.96 -6.20
CA THR A 657 -9.22 19.42 -6.00
C THR A 657 -9.20 17.99 -5.48
N VAL A 658 -10.26 17.54 -4.79
CA VAL A 658 -10.29 16.20 -4.20
C VAL A 658 -10.24 15.11 -5.28
N ASP A 659 -9.27 14.21 -5.13
CA ASP A 659 -9.16 12.96 -5.86
C ASP A 659 -9.86 11.85 -5.07
N THR A 660 -11.09 11.50 -5.49
CA THR A 660 -11.94 10.50 -4.83
C THR A 660 -11.40 9.07 -4.96
N GLU A 661 -10.40 8.82 -5.81
CA GLU A 661 -9.74 7.52 -5.93
C GLU A 661 -8.43 7.46 -5.14
N ASN A 662 -8.01 8.56 -4.50
CA ASN A 662 -6.83 8.61 -3.64
C ASN A 662 -7.23 8.66 -2.16
N ARG A 663 -6.92 7.58 -1.44
CA ARG A 663 -7.22 7.43 0.00
C ARG A 663 -6.57 8.51 0.87
N GLU A 664 -5.33 8.88 0.59
CA GLU A 664 -4.62 9.88 1.40
C GLU A 664 -5.15 11.29 1.16
N ASP A 665 -5.47 11.62 -0.09
CA ASP A 665 -6.02 12.93 -0.45
C ASP A 665 -7.39 13.17 0.19
N CYS A 666 -8.27 12.15 0.16
CA CYS A 666 -9.55 12.18 0.87
C CYS A 666 -9.38 12.36 2.40
N GLY A 667 -8.26 11.90 2.97
CA GLY A 667 -7.89 12.10 4.38
C GLY A 667 -7.38 13.51 4.68
N ILE A 668 -6.54 14.05 3.78
CA ILE A 668 -5.93 15.36 3.92
C ILE A 668 -6.98 16.47 3.77
N VAL A 669 -7.88 16.39 2.79
CA VAL A 669 -8.93 17.40 2.54
C VAL A 669 -9.78 17.66 3.79
N ILE A 670 -10.04 16.63 4.60
CA ILE A 670 -10.75 16.77 5.89
C ILE A 670 -9.85 17.31 6.99
N GLY A 671 -8.56 16.95 7.00
CA GLY A 671 -7.58 17.58 7.88
C GLY A 671 -7.46 19.09 7.64
N THR A 672 -7.59 19.52 6.39
CA THR A 672 -7.57 20.94 5.98
C THR A 672 -8.83 21.71 6.40
N LEU A 673 -9.97 21.04 6.65
CA LEU A 673 -11.17 21.67 7.23
C LEU A 673 -10.93 22.21 8.66
N ILE A 674 -9.92 21.70 9.38
CA ILE A 674 -9.66 22.04 10.79
C ILE A 674 -8.28 22.67 10.97
N LYS A 675 -7.28 22.29 10.18
CA LYS A 675 -5.92 22.86 10.25
C LYS A 675 -5.82 24.36 9.92
N ASN A 676 -6.84 24.95 9.30
CA ASN A 676 -6.86 26.40 9.02
C ASN A 676 -7.45 27.23 10.18
N VAL A 677 -7.66 26.63 11.36
CA VAL A 677 -8.12 27.31 12.59
C VAL A 677 -7.08 27.25 13.72
N ASP A 678 -5.99 26.48 13.55
CA ASP A 678 -4.77 26.52 14.37
C ASP A 678 -3.68 27.30 13.63
#